data_AF-A0A6L8AE50-F1
#
_entry.id   AF-A0A6L8AE50-F1
#
_cell.length_a   1.000
_cell.length_b   1.000
_cell.length_c   1.000
_cell.angle_alpha   90.00
_cell.angle_beta   90.00
_cell.angle_gamma   90.00
#
_symmetry.space_group_name_H-M   'P 1'
#
loop_
_entity.id
_entity.type
_entity.pdbx_description
1 polymer ?
#
loop_
_entity_poly.entity_id
_entity_poly.type
_entity_poly.pdbx_seq_one_letter_code
_entity_poly.pdbx_strand_id
1 'polypeptide(L)'
;MRKLWRLAVAEMRSCRRLTRTWIFISVAILICTGWYVYMLGDASWPHPPAQWYYFLTNPGYEISAMMKFFVVISLCAIILLVFDFRARDVRSRIHEVMDSLPASNLEIVFGRLAGVFLLLLIPCLIFLALVGCYETIALANGLPYRMGVLPISVLSQVAWNLVPNLILFCVLVAFLATLVRSPFVVASIALGLLAGLYWLDGHIPVRFQESVSPFVGNTLVPSDLAPEFVTPNLLGSRCVLLFLSLALLLFAASLLPRIAPQRTRYLLSGGAAFGIAILTYGGLIAAVYGDEKQRATWVDLHQQESPTAFPDIQHLAGSIDLRPGRYMELNVSLTVLSPTANVTDSVVFSLNPSLTIHKLTVDGTETTNFSFKSGLLKISTGLFTEPSHEIGLQAKGRPDDRFAYLDQARDFKKLTNQNVARLGLRNSIFHRDYVALMPGIVWYPISGTITDQKLEQRAKDLFTTDLTISVPQNWQVATVGKRAVIEQRPRKKVQIINQAPVPEIALLAANFDQRTSSIEGVDFEVLFSKKHLQNLDSLSPIANLVREWVAGRIQRARALSLNFPYDTFSVVEIPSNLRIYGGGWQMDSVLQPPGMMLIRETTFPTSSFENLAIELQQREATSTSGQEEQVFKELLIYFCNDMQGGNPFAGFARNFVSHQVSVGPRGAISLQYLIEQLSNQLIMQTESLSLLSASKFDARIPNLWISGTPLSQYVPCGAPTGTREDIAVLPSTWEVMDQTALIDHNFSIDPIASYRVLLTKGHALAQSLITHYGAENIGRFLHQAVTNYQGQNLSTEELSGVAAEVGINFEQFVLPWLEGSALPGFIVDSPSVSMLNPSEQGFTEYQTTFRVHNAETLWGYFHVFWEENDEDVRSRAVPGPFSVQSASSSEWPYVDASHSDPIFLAGHQSKQITIQSSKRVSRIWIAPFLAHNRAPFEVLIPQDQENLVQELSPVPIATDVQWQPQKSEVVIVDDLDPNFSIVRKDQDSDDYLPIPPEPSQLREREFDRGLRVNDRPIVGEWSRLYDESSHGHYRRTATPIVRGDQTTAARFAAVLPHKGYWKLEFHVPEPVFGYDYFGGFTEFLSVELHNDMFRSRNANPAVPEEHYRLIIKAGNSVRNENFDIANASKGWNEVGSFEFDSTEVEVLFSAWAGHRDVWVFADAIRWTPTKTE
;
A
#
# COMPACT_ATOMS: atom_id res chain seq x y z
N MET A 1 -14.81 -24.05 50.54
CA MET A 1 -15.67 -23.98 49.32
C MET A 1 -17.13 -23.63 49.57
N ARG A 2 -17.92 -24.40 50.36
CA ARG A 2 -19.37 -24.10 50.57
C ARG A 2 -19.68 -22.68 51.08
N LYS A 3 -18.85 -22.13 51.98
CA LYS A 3 -18.99 -20.75 52.50
C LYS A 3 -18.78 -19.69 51.41
N LEU A 4 -17.70 -19.81 50.63
CA LEU A 4 -17.37 -18.91 49.51
C LEU A 4 -18.48 -18.88 48.45
N TRP A 5 -19.02 -20.05 48.10
CA TRP A 5 -20.12 -20.14 47.14
C TRP A 5 -21.38 -19.42 47.61
N ARG A 6 -21.74 -19.54 48.91
CA ARG A 6 -22.89 -18.81 49.49
C ARG A 6 -22.70 -17.30 49.40
N LEU A 7 -21.48 -16.81 49.65
CA LEU A 7 -21.14 -15.39 49.52
C LEU A 7 -21.24 -14.90 48.07
N ALA A 8 -20.71 -15.68 47.12
CA ALA A 8 -20.80 -15.37 45.70
C ALA A 8 -22.26 -15.30 45.22
N VAL A 9 -23.08 -16.29 45.57
CA VAL A 9 -24.51 -16.32 45.20
C VAL A 9 -25.28 -15.16 45.84
N ALA A 10 -24.97 -14.80 47.09
CA ALA A 10 -25.60 -13.66 47.75
C ALA A 10 -25.26 -12.34 47.03
N GLU A 11 -24.00 -12.16 46.66
CA GLU A 11 -23.53 -10.98 45.93
C GLU A 11 -24.13 -10.91 44.51
N MET A 12 -24.21 -12.02 43.79
CA MET A 12 -24.90 -12.10 42.50
C MET A 12 -26.37 -11.68 42.61
N ARG A 13 -27.09 -12.16 43.64
CA ARG A 13 -28.48 -11.78 43.87
C ARG A 13 -28.63 -10.29 44.16
N SER A 14 -27.70 -9.71 44.91
CA SER A 14 -27.65 -8.27 45.19
C SER A 14 -27.45 -7.47 43.91
N CYS A 15 -26.45 -7.82 43.11
CA CYS A 15 -26.15 -7.13 41.85
C CYS A 15 -27.29 -7.27 40.82
N ARG A 16 -27.94 -8.43 40.72
CA ARG A 16 -29.09 -8.64 39.82
C ARG A 16 -30.32 -7.77 40.14
N ARG A 17 -30.43 -7.22 41.35
CA ARG A 17 -31.51 -6.30 41.73
C ARG A 17 -31.26 -4.86 41.28
N LEU A 18 -30.05 -4.53 40.84
CA LEU A 18 -29.71 -3.19 40.38
C LEU A 18 -30.07 -3.05 38.89
N THR A 19 -30.86 -2.02 38.55
CA THR A 19 -31.23 -1.73 37.15
C THR A 19 -30.00 -1.54 36.26
N ARG A 20 -28.96 -0.86 36.77
CA ARG A 20 -27.69 -0.63 36.06
C ARG A 20 -27.01 -1.93 35.59
N THR A 21 -27.12 -3.02 36.35
CA THR A 21 -26.55 -4.33 35.97
C THR A 21 -27.14 -4.82 34.65
N TRP A 22 -28.46 -4.75 34.50
CA TRP A 22 -29.14 -5.20 33.29
C TRP A 22 -28.91 -4.25 32.11
N ILE A 23 -28.78 -2.94 32.38
CA ILE A 23 -28.38 -1.96 31.35
C ILE A 23 -27.01 -2.35 30.78
N PHE A 24 -25.99 -2.58 31.62
CA PHE A 24 -24.65 -2.96 31.15
C PHE A 24 -24.62 -4.31 30.42
N ILE A 25 -25.30 -5.32 30.95
CA ILE A 25 -25.41 -6.63 30.28
C ILE A 25 -26.05 -6.47 28.90
N SER A 26 -27.14 -5.70 28.81
CA SER A 26 -27.85 -5.49 27.55
C SER A 26 -27.00 -4.69 26.55
N VAL A 27 -26.36 -3.61 26.99
CA VAL A 27 -25.47 -2.79 26.15
C VAL A 27 -24.27 -3.60 25.65
N ALA A 28 -23.65 -4.41 26.51
CA ALA A 28 -22.52 -5.25 26.11
C ALA A 28 -22.92 -6.30 25.05
N ILE A 29 -24.08 -6.95 25.22
CA ILE A 29 -24.61 -7.89 24.23
C ILE A 29 -24.98 -7.15 22.94
N LEU A 30 -25.71 -6.03 23.01
CA LEU A 30 -26.15 -5.26 21.85
C LEU A 30 -24.98 -4.72 21.03
N ILE A 31 -23.94 -4.16 21.67
CA ILE A 31 -22.77 -3.65 20.94
C ILE A 31 -22.01 -4.79 20.27
N CYS A 32 -21.78 -5.91 20.95
CA CYS A 32 -21.02 -7.01 20.36
C CYS A 32 -21.80 -7.75 19.27
N THR A 33 -23.08 -8.01 19.49
CA THR A 33 -23.95 -8.60 18.46
C THR A 33 -24.16 -7.61 17.31
N GLY A 34 -24.36 -6.32 17.60
CA GLY A 34 -24.48 -5.28 16.58
C GLY A 34 -23.21 -5.14 15.73
N TRP A 35 -22.03 -5.18 16.36
CA TRP A 35 -20.75 -5.19 15.65
C TRP A 35 -20.56 -6.46 14.81
N TYR A 36 -20.89 -7.63 15.36
CA TYR A 36 -20.86 -8.89 14.59
C TYR A 36 -21.79 -8.83 13.38
N VAL A 37 -23.02 -8.32 13.56
CA VAL A 37 -24.00 -8.14 12.48
C VAL A 37 -23.54 -7.09 11.48
N TYR A 38 -22.94 -5.99 11.91
CA TYR A 38 -22.33 -4.99 11.03
C TYR A 38 -21.26 -5.64 10.15
N MET A 39 -20.33 -6.40 10.75
CA MET A 39 -19.27 -7.10 10.00
C MET A 39 -19.84 -8.17 9.07
N LEU A 40 -20.88 -8.90 9.48
CA LEU A 40 -21.59 -9.82 8.59
C LEU A 40 -22.26 -9.08 7.43
N GLY A 41 -22.92 -7.95 7.68
CA GLY A 41 -23.59 -7.11 6.68
C GLY A 41 -22.60 -6.53 5.67
N ASP A 42 -21.42 -6.19 6.14
CA ASP A 42 -20.34 -5.62 5.35
C ASP A 42 -19.58 -6.69 4.54
N ALA A 43 -19.28 -7.84 5.15
CA ALA A 43 -18.68 -8.99 4.47
C ALA A 43 -19.67 -9.74 3.55
N SER A 44 -20.97 -9.45 3.65
CA SER A 44 -22.02 -9.96 2.77
C SER A 44 -22.30 -9.06 1.57
N TRP A 45 -21.83 -7.81 1.60
CA TRP A 45 -22.02 -6.91 0.48
C TRP A 45 -21.10 -7.33 -0.69
N PRO A 46 -21.63 -7.46 -1.90
CA PRO A 46 -20.86 -7.83 -3.08
C PRO A 46 -20.07 -6.61 -3.56
N HIS A 47 -18.83 -6.47 -3.08
CA HIS A 47 -17.89 -5.47 -3.56
C HIS A 47 -16.67 -6.15 -4.17
N PRO A 48 -16.70 -6.51 -5.46
CA PRO A 48 -15.56 -7.11 -6.17
C PRO A 48 -14.21 -6.37 -6.04
N PRO A 49 -14.12 -5.03 -5.88
CA PRO A 49 -12.79 -4.39 -5.99
C PRO A 49 -12.05 -4.09 -4.68
N ALA A 50 -12.63 -4.31 -3.49
CA ALA A 50 -11.98 -3.95 -2.21
C ALA A 50 -11.45 -5.15 -1.41
N GLN A 51 -10.59 -5.99 -2.01
CA GLN A 51 -10.02 -7.16 -1.33
C GLN A 51 -9.31 -6.87 0.00
N TRP A 52 -8.61 -5.74 0.10
CA TRP A 52 -7.89 -5.35 1.32
C TRP A 52 -8.85 -5.10 2.48
N TYR A 53 -10.10 -4.75 2.18
CA TYR A 53 -11.17 -4.56 3.14
C TYR A 53 -11.74 -5.91 3.64
N TYR A 54 -11.83 -6.95 2.80
CA TYR A 54 -12.28 -8.28 3.25
C TYR A 54 -11.34 -8.97 4.23
N PHE A 55 -10.02 -8.77 4.07
CA PHE A 55 -9.04 -9.15 5.09
C PHE A 55 -9.37 -8.51 6.46
N LEU A 56 -10.02 -7.33 6.48
CA LEU A 56 -10.39 -6.54 7.67
C LEU A 56 -11.80 -6.81 8.19
N THR A 57 -12.65 -7.51 7.45
CA THR A 57 -14.09 -7.56 7.76
C THR A 57 -14.61 -8.97 7.95
N ASN A 58 -13.80 -10.02 7.68
CA ASN A 58 -14.15 -11.38 8.09
C ASN A 58 -14.21 -11.46 9.63
N PRO A 59 -15.41 -11.66 10.22
CA PRO A 59 -15.59 -11.65 11.67
C PRO A 59 -14.87 -12.82 12.36
N GLY A 60 -14.53 -13.90 11.65
CA GLY A 60 -13.76 -15.01 12.18
C GLY A 60 -12.32 -14.63 12.54
N TYR A 61 -11.71 -13.72 11.78
CA TYR A 61 -10.32 -13.31 11.98
C TYR A 61 -10.17 -12.00 12.76
N GLU A 62 -11.23 -11.19 12.88
CA GLU A 62 -11.27 -9.93 13.67
C GLU A 62 -11.79 -10.11 15.12
N ILE A 63 -11.97 -11.36 15.57
CA ILE A 63 -12.43 -11.68 16.94
C ILE A 63 -11.57 -10.97 17.99
N SER A 64 -10.25 -10.87 17.78
CA SER A 64 -9.33 -10.21 18.71
C SER A 64 -9.67 -8.71 18.90
N ALA A 65 -9.99 -8.00 17.81
CA ALA A 65 -10.38 -6.59 17.87
C ALA A 65 -11.77 -6.42 18.52
N MET A 66 -12.73 -7.29 18.19
CA MET A 66 -14.06 -7.29 18.80
C MET A 66 -13.98 -7.54 20.31
N MET A 67 -13.14 -8.49 20.74
CA MET A 67 -12.97 -8.83 22.15
C MET A 67 -12.28 -7.72 22.95
N LYS A 68 -11.43 -6.91 22.33
CA LYS A 68 -10.89 -5.70 22.96
C LYS A 68 -11.99 -4.74 23.41
N PHE A 69 -12.96 -4.43 22.55
CA PHE A 69 -14.09 -3.56 22.91
C PHE A 69 -14.97 -4.20 23.99
N PHE A 70 -15.23 -5.51 23.87
CA PHE A 70 -16.00 -6.25 24.88
C PHE A 70 -15.33 -6.19 26.26
N VAL A 71 -14.00 -6.33 26.32
CA VAL A 71 -13.23 -6.17 27.56
C VAL A 71 -13.46 -4.78 28.12
N VAL A 72 -13.21 -3.71 27.36
CA VAL A 72 -13.35 -2.31 27.86
C VAL A 72 -14.75 -2.02 28.39
N ILE A 73 -15.82 -2.43 27.68
CA ILE A 73 -17.21 -2.26 28.12
C ILE A 73 -17.46 -3.04 29.43
N SER A 74 -16.95 -4.27 29.50
CA SER A 74 -17.06 -5.11 30.70
C SER A 74 -16.31 -4.50 31.89
N LEU A 75 -15.17 -3.84 31.67
CA LEU A 75 -14.42 -3.12 32.71
C LEU A 75 -15.18 -1.87 33.20
N CYS A 76 -15.79 -1.10 32.30
CA CYS A 76 -16.70 -0.01 32.68
C CYS A 76 -17.86 -0.52 33.56
N ALA A 77 -18.45 -1.67 33.20
CA ALA A 77 -19.48 -2.32 33.99
C ALA A 77 -18.98 -2.75 35.38
N ILE A 78 -17.78 -3.35 35.46
CA ILE A 78 -17.15 -3.69 36.76
C ILE A 78 -17.04 -2.46 37.65
N ILE A 79 -16.50 -1.36 37.11
CA ILE A 79 -16.29 -0.14 37.88
C ILE A 79 -17.62 0.32 38.47
N LEU A 80 -18.69 0.35 37.67
CA LEU A 80 -20.00 0.84 38.10
C LEU A 80 -20.81 -0.19 38.92
N LEU A 81 -20.40 -1.45 38.98
CA LEU A 81 -20.99 -2.45 39.88
C LEU A 81 -20.27 -2.56 41.22
N VAL A 82 -18.96 -2.30 41.26
CA VAL A 82 -18.11 -2.52 42.44
C VAL A 82 -17.76 -1.22 43.18
N PHE A 83 -17.88 -0.03 42.57
CA PHE A 83 -17.43 1.23 43.20
C PHE A 83 -18.06 1.54 44.57
N ASP A 84 -19.31 1.13 44.79
CA ASP A 84 -20.05 1.35 46.04
C ASP A 84 -19.99 0.16 47.00
N PHE A 85 -19.06 -0.79 46.78
CA PHE A 85 -18.95 -2.05 47.52
C PHE A 85 -19.14 -1.90 49.03
N ARG A 86 -18.41 -0.97 49.66
CA ARG A 86 -18.50 -0.69 51.11
C ARG A 86 -19.67 0.22 51.48
N ALA A 87 -19.93 1.26 50.68
CA ALA A 87 -21.00 2.22 50.96
C ALA A 87 -22.39 1.58 50.89
N ARG A 88 -22.56 0.58 50.02
CA ARG A 88 -23.78 -0.20 49.88
C ARG A 88 -24.03 -1.08 51.10
N ASP A 89 -22.99 -1.67 51.69
CA ASP A 89 -23.13 -2.49 52.91
C ASP A 89 -23.52 -1.67 54.13
N VAL A 90 -22.99 -0.45 54.21
CA VAL A 90 -23.38 0.52 55.25
C VAL A 90 -24.83 0.97 55.04
N ARG A 91 -25.19 1.36 53.80
CA ARG A 91 -26.55 1.82 53.46
C ARG A 91 -27.61 0.75 53.70
N SER A 92 -27.32 -0.50 53.36
CA SER A 92 -28.25 -1.63 53.50
C SER A 92 -28.18 -2.33 54.86
N ARG A 93 -27.37 -1.84 55.81
CA ARG A 93 -27.11 -2.47 57.13
C ARG A 93 -26.68 -3.94 57.07
N ILE A 94 -26.08 -4.35 55.95
CA ILE A 94 -25.60 -5.73 55.73
C ILE A 94 -24.28 -5.97 56.47
N HIS A 95 -23.51 -4.92 56.75
CA HIS A 95 -22.21 -5.01 57.41
C HIS A 95 -22.27 -5.69 58.80
N GLU A 96 -23.32 -5.48 59.60
CA GLU A 96 -23.51 -6.13 60.90
C GLU A 96 -23.64 -7.66 60.80
N VAL A 97 -24.33 -8.14 59.76
CA VAL A 97 -24.46 -9.57 59.45
C VAL A 97 -23.13 -10.14 58.93
N MET A 98 -22.40 -9.36 58.13
CA MET A 98 -21.10 -9.77 57.61
C MET A 98 -20.03 -9.86 58.71
N ASP A 99 -20.10 -9.00 59.72
CA ASP A 99 -19.18 -8.97 60.85
C ASP A 99 -19.38 -10.14 61.83
N SER A 100 -20.58 -10.73 61.86
CA SER A 100 -20.91 -11.90 62.68
C SER A 100 -20.62 -13.26 61.99
N LEU A 101 -20.34 -13.29 60.69
CA LEU A 101 -20.03 -14.52 59.95
C LEU A 101 -18.65 -15.09 60.32
N PRO A 102 -18.50 -16.39 60.64
CA PRO A 102 -17.20 -17.01 60.91
C PRO A 102 -16.43 -17.29 59.60
N ALA A 103 -16.05 -16.21 58.91
CA ALA A 103 -15.30 -16.18 57.66
C ALA A 103 -14.16 -15.15 57.76
N SER A 104 -13.02 -15.41 57.12
CA SER A 104 -11.90 -14.47 57.09
C SER A 104 -12.17 -13.27 56.18
N ASN A 105 -11.42 -12.17 56.35
CA ASN A 105 -11.53 -11.00 55.45
C ASN A 105 -11.26 -11.39 53.99
N LEU A 106 -10.31 -12.29 53.76
CA LEU A 106 -10.01 -12.82 52.43
C LEU A 106 -11.20 -13.58 51.86
N GLU A 107 -11.82 -14.48 52.64
CA GLU A 107 -12.98 -15.26 52.21
C GLU A 107 -14.18 -14.37 51.85
N ILE A 108 -14.38 -13.28 52.61
CA ILE A 108 -15.46 -12.31 52.35
C ILE A 108 -15.21 -11.54 51.06
N VAL A 109 -14.03 -10.93 50.91
CA VAL A 109 -13.69 -10.12 49.73
C VAL A 109 -13.71 -11.00 48.49
N PHE A 110 -13.01 -12.14 48.53
CA PHE A 110 -12.94 -13.08 47.43
C PHE A 110 -14.31 -13.64 47.05
N GLY A 111 -15.10 -14.10 48.04
CA GLY A 111 -16.42 -14.67 47.79
C GLY A 111 -17.36 -13.70 47.10
N ARG A 112 -17.33 -12.41 47.48
CA ARG A 112 -18.17 -11.39 46.86
C ARG A 112 -17.67 -11.00 45.47
N LEU A 113 -16.36 -10.75 45.32
CA LEU A 113 -15.78 -10.45 44.01
C LEU A 113 -16.00 -11.57 43.01
N ALA A 114 -15.93 -12.84 43.44
CA ALA A 114 -16.26 -13.99 42.61
C ALA A 114 -17.72 -13.94 42.12
N GLY A 115 -18.66 -13.46 42.94
CA GLY A 115 -20.05 -13.26 42.53
C GLY A 115 -20.21 -12.22 41.42
N VAL A 116 -19.52 -11.09 41.52
CA VAL A 116 -19.54 -10.04 40.47
C VAL A 116 -18.88 -10.54 39.19
N PHE A 117 -17.72 -11.19 39.30
CA PHE A 117 -17.01 -11.80 38.18
C PHE A 117 -17.88 -12.81 37.42
N LEU A 118 -18.49 -13.77 38.14
CA LEU A 118 -19.36 -14.78 37.53
C LEU A 118 -20.58 -14.17 36.84
N LEU A 119 -21.15 -13.08 37.39
CA LEU A 119 -22.26 -12.37 36.77
C LEU A 119 -21.87 -11.72 35.43
N LEU A 120 -20.64 -11.20 35.33
CA LEU A 120 -20.13 -10.52 34.14
C LEU A 120 -19.58 -11.47 33.07
N LEU A 121 -19.33 -12.74 33.41
CA LEU A 121 -19.09 -13.76 32.40
C LEU A 121 -20.35 -14.13 31.61
N ILE A 122 -21.54 -13.93 32.18
CA ILE A 122 -22.82 -14.26 31.53
C ILE A 122 -23.01 -13.58 30.16
N PRO A 123 -22.86 -12.24 30.00
CA PRO A 123 -23.01 -11.60 28.69
C PRO A 123 -22.05 -12.15 27.65
N CYS A 124 -20.82 -12.52 28.04
CA CYS A 124 -19.86 -13.17 27.14
C CYS A 124 -20.38 -14.53 26.68
N LEU A 125 -20.85 -15.37 27.61
CA LEU A 125 -21.41 -16.69 27.29
C LEU A 125 -22.66 -16.58 26.41
N ILE A 126 -23.51 -15.58 26.64
CA ILE A 126 -24.68 -15.30 25.79
C ILE A 126 -24.24 -14.89 24.39
N PHE A 127 -23.30 -13.95 24.28
CA PHE A 127 -22.76 -13.53 22.98
C PHE A 127 -22.19 -14.72 22.20
N LEU A 128 -21.36 -15.55 22.85
CA LEU A 128 -20.80 -16.76 22.22
C LEU A 128 -21.88 -17.77 21.83
N ALA A 129 -22.92 -17.92 22.65
CA ALA A 129 -24.05 -18.77 22.31
C ALA A 129 -24.85 -18.22 21.13
N LEU A 130 -25.10 -16.90 21.06
CA LEU A 130 -25.79 -16.26 19.94
C LEU A 130 -25.02 -16.44 18.63
N VAL A 131 -23.71 -16.19 18.65
CA VAL A 131 -22.83 -16.39 17.50
C VAL A 131 -22.80 -17.87 17.10
N GLY A 132 -22.63 -18.80 18.05
CA GLY A 132 -22.66 -20.23 17.77
C GLY A 132 -24.00 -20.73 17.23
N CYS A 133 -25.12 -20.20 17.74
CA CYS A 133 -26.46 -20.49 17.22
C CYS A 133 -26.63 -19.97 15.81
N TYR A 134 -26.20 -18.72 15.53
CA TYR A 134 -26.23 -18.16 14.18
C TYR A 134 -25.43 -19.02 13.21
N GLU A 135 -24.18 -19.35 13.53
CA GLU A 135 -23.32 -20.20 12.68
C GLU A 135 -23.94 -21.59 12.43
N THR A 136 -24.59 -22.17 13.44
CA THR A 136 -25.28 -23.47 13.31
C THR A 136 -26.52 -23.37 12.42
N ILE A 137 -27.32 -22.31 12.59
CA ILE A 137 -28.51 -22.05 11.77
C ILE A 137 -28.11 -21.75 10.33
N ALA A 138 -27.07 -20.93 10.14
CA ALA A 138 -26.52 -20.61 8.83
C ALA A 138 -26.04 -21.88 8.12
N LEU A 139 -25.30 -22.74 8.81
CA LEU A 139 -24.88 -24.04 8.30
C LEU A 139 -26.07 -24.95 7.93
N ALA A 140 -27.08 -25.04 8.79
CA ALA A 140 -28.22 -25.92 8.57
C ALA A 140 -29.13 -25.47 7.40
N ASN A 141 -29.19 -24.17 7.13
CA ASN A 141 -30.03 -23.60 6.08
C ASN A 141 -29.24 -23.22 4.81
N GLY A 142 -27.94 -23.53 4.76
CA GLY A 142 -27.09 -23.13 3.64
C GLY A 142 -27.07 -21.61 3.43
N LEU A 143 -27.11 -20.82 4.50
CA LEU A 143 -27.13 -19.37 4.37
C LEU A 143 -25.79 -18.88 3.80
N PRO A 144 -25.80 -17.99 2.80
CA PRO A 144 -24.61 -17.44 2.15
C PRO A 144 -23.65 -16.69 3.11
N TYR A 145 -24.17 -16.22 4.25
CA TYR A 145 -23.45 -15.36 5.18
C TYR A 145 -22.72 -16.12 6.30
N ARG A 146 -22.10 -17.24 5.94
CA ARG A 146 -21.31 -18.07 6.85
C ARG A 146 -19.84 -17.66 6.77
N MET A 147 -19.34 -17.01 7.80
CA MET A 147 -17.95 -16.54 7.86
C MET A 147 -17.08 -17.39 8.81
N GLY A 148 -17.71 -18.20 9.68
CA GLY A 148 -17.01 -19.05 10.62
C GLY A 148 -16.39 -18.27 11.77
N VAL A 149 -16.33 -18.90 12.95
CA VAL A 149 -15.67 -18.32 14.13
C VAL A 149 -14.63 -19.29 14.60
N LEU A 150 -13.37 -18.86 14.68
CA LEU A 150 -12.26 -19.69 15.14
C LEU A 150 -12.40 -20.01 16.64
N PRO A 151 -12.80 -21.24 17.04
CA PRO A 151 -13.13 -21.52 18.43
C PRO A 151 -11.92 -21.39 19.36
N ILE A 152 -10.73 -21.72 18.84
CA ILE A 152 -9.46 -21.59 19.58
C ILE A 152 -9.14 -20.11 19.83
N SER A 153 -9.38 -19.24 18.85
CA SER A 153 -9.18 -17.80 18.98
C SER A 153 -10.13 -17.22 20.04
N VAL A 154 -11.43 -17.53 19.96
CA VAL A 154 -12.40 -17.13 20.98
C VAL A 154 -11.98 -17.58 22.37
N LEU A 155 -11.61 -18.86 22.52
CA LEU A 155 -11.24 -19.41 23.81
C LEU A 155 -9.96 -18.74 24.35
N SER A 156 -8.98 -18.48 23.49
CA SER A 156 -7.77 -17.74 23.84
C SER A 156 -8.10 -16.34 24.32
N GLN A 157 -8.94 -15.60 23.59
CA GLN A 157 -9.37 -14.25 23.94
C GLN A 157 -10.12 -14.21 25.27
N VAL A 158 -11.02 -15.17 25.53
CA VAL A 158 -11.71 -15.28 26.82
C VAL A 158 -10.73 -15.60 27.94
N ALA A 159 -9.87 -16.60 27.76
CA ALA A 159 -8.97 -17.10 28.80
C ALA A 159 -7.86 -16.11 29.16
N TRP A 160 -7.28 -15.43 28.17
CA TRP A 160 -6.07 -14.63 28.34
C TRP A 160 -6.30 -13.13 28.23
N ASN A 161 -7.32 -12.66 27.52
CA ASN A 161 -7.66 -11.24 27.45
C ASN A 161 -8.77 -10.86 28.44
N LEU A 162 -9.94 -11.50 28.36
CA LEU A 162 -11.08 -11.13 29.19
C LEU A 162 -10.87 -11.45 30.67
N VAL A 163 -10.66 -12.72 31.01
CA VAL A 163 -10.66 -13.20 32.40
C VAL A 163 -9.61 -12.47 33.27
N PRO A 164 -8.34 -12.33 32.87
CA PRO A 164 -7.33 -11.65 33.70
C PRO A 164 -7.65 -10.17 33.93
N ASN A 165 -8.17 -9.47 32.93
CA ASN A 165 -8.56 -8.07 33.05
C ASN A 165 -9.77 -7.87 33.95
N LEU A 166 -10.79 -8.74 33.84
CA LEU A 166 -11.95 -8.69 34.73
C LEU A 166 -11.52 -8.91 36.19
N ILE A 167 -10.67 -9.89 36.45
CA ILE A 167 -10.15 -10.17 37.80
C ILE A 167 -9.39 -8.94 38.33
N LEU A 168 -8.48 -8.38 37.54
CA LEU A 168 -7.68 -7.22 37.93
C LEU A 168 -8.56 -6.02 38.31
N PHE A 169 -9.48 -5.62 37.45
CA PHE A 169 -10.33 -4.45 37.71
C PHE A 169 -11.34 -4.70 38.82
N CYS A 170 -11.89 -5.92 38.95
CA CYS A 170 -12.77 -6.28 40.07
C CYS A 170 -12.05 -6.04 41.41
N VAL A 171 -10.81 -6.52 41.51
CA VAL A 171 -10.02 -6.39 42.72
C VAL A 171 -9.52 -4.96 42.92
N LEU A 172 -9.08 -4.27 41.86
CA LEU A 172 -8.61 -2.89 41.89
C LEU A 172 -9.69 -1.95 42.44
N VAL A 173 -10.92 -2.05 41.92
CA VAL A 173 -12.03 -1.19 42.37
C VAL A 173 -12.38 -1.48 43.82
N ALA A 174 -12.37 -2.76 44.24
CA ALA A 174 -12.59 -3.11 45.64
C ALA A 174 -11.47 -2.61 46.56
N PHE A 175 -10.21 -2.67 46.13
CA PHE A 175 -9.08 -2.10 46.85
C PHE A 175 -9.20 -0.57 46.97
N LEU A 176 -9.54 0.14 45.90
CA LEU A 176 -9.80 1.58 45.95
C LEU A 176 -10.98 1.90 46.89
N ALA A 177 -12.02 1.08 46.91
CA ALA A 177 -13.16 1.22 47.81
C ALA A 177 -12.84 0.95 49.29
N THR A 178 -11.74 0.25 49.61
CA THR A 178 -11.25 0.14 51.00
C THR A 178 -10.40 1.34 51.41
N LEU A 179 -9.65 1.93 50.48
CA LEU A 179 -8.82 3.12 50.70
C LEU A 179 -9.63 4.41 50.81
N VAL A 180 -10.59 4.61 49.92
CA VAL A 180 -11.33 5.86 49.76
C VAL A 180 -12.75 5.71 50.28
N ARG A 181 -13.22 6.67 51.09
CA ARG A 181 -14.58 6.63 51.67
C ARG A 181 -15.69 7.02 50.69
N SER A 182 -15.38 7.87 49.70
CA SER A 182 -16.35 8.38 48.73
C SER A 182 -16.46 7.45 47.51
N PRO A 183 -17.62 6.83 47.24
CA PRO A 183 -17.81 5.97 46.06
C PRO A 183 -17.59 6.71 44.74
N PHE A 184 -17.99 7.99 44.67
CA PHE A 184 -17.81 8.80 43.47
C PHE A 184 -16.33 8.98 43.12
N VAL A 185 -15.48 9.19 44.13
CA VAL A 185 -14.04 9.32 43.93
C VAL A 185 -13.42 7.99 43.50
N VAL A 186 -13.88 6.86 44.08
CA VAL A 186 -13.45 5.51 43.65
C VAL A 186 -13.75 5.28 42.17
N ALA A 187 -14.98 5.55 41.74
CA ALA A 187 -15.40 5.41 40.36
C ALA A 187 -14.60 6.33 39.42
N SER A 188 -14.39 7.59 39.81
CA SER A 188 -13.64 8.57 39.02
C SER A 188 -12.17 8.16 38.82
N ILE A 189 -11.51 7.70 39.89
CA ILE A 189 -10.13 7.19 39.80
C ILE A 189 -10.08 5.94 38.92
N ALA A 190 -10.98 4.99 39.10
CA ALA A 190 -10.98 3.76 38.32
C ALA A 190 -11.28 3.99 36.82
N LEU A 191 -12.21 4.90 36.49
CA LEU A 191 -12.48 5.32 35.12
C LEU A 191 -11.28 6.07 34.52
N GLY A 192 -10.65 6.97 35.28
CA GLY A 192 -9.43 7.66 34.86
C GLY A 192 -8.27 6.70 34.57
N LEU A 193 -8.10 5.67 35.41
CA LEU A 193 -7.11 4.61 35.18
C LEU A 193 -7.44 3.76 33.94
N LEU A 194 -8.71 3.39 33.74
CA LEU A 194 -9.14 2.66 32.55
C LEU A 194 -8.91 3.48 31.28
N ALA A 195 -9.30 4.76 31.27
CA ALA A 195 -9.10 5.67 30.16
C ALA A 195 -7.60 5.89 29.87
N GLY A 196 -6.78 6.08 30.91
CA GLY A 196 -5.33 6.20 30.80
C GLY A 196 -4.68 4.93 30.23
N LEU A 197 -5.08 3.74 30.70
CA LEU A 197 -4.58 2.47 30.16
C LEU A 197 -4.99 2.26 28.70
N TYR A 198 -6.23 2.60 28.35
CA TYR A 198 -6.71 2.51 26.97
C TYR A 198 -5.95 3.48 26.05
N TRP A 199 -5.70 4.71 26.52
CA TRP A 199 -4.89 5.70 25.79
C TRP A 199 -3.44 5.22 25.61
N LEU A 200 -2.81 4.70 26.66
CA LEU A 200 -1.45 4.15 26.61
C LEU A 200 -1.36 2.97 25.64
N ASP A 201 -2.35 2.09 25.61
CA ASP A 201 -2.39 0.93 24.72
C ASP A 201 -2.21 1.30 23.24
N GLY A 202 -2.84 2.41 22.81
CA GLY A 202 -2.69 2.95 21.46
C GLY A 202 -1.32 3.56 21.15
N HIS A 203 -0.49 3.79 22.18
CA HIS A 203 0.85 4.38 22.07
C HIS A 203 1.97 3.37 22.37
N ILE A 204 1.65 2.12 22.71
CA ILE A 204 2.63 1.05 22.90
C ILE A 204 3.11 0.58 21.51
N PRO A 205 4.43 0.57 21.23
CA PRO A 205 4.96 0.00 20.00
C PRO A 205 4.57 -1.47 19.82
N VAL A 206 4.34 -1.91 18.58
CA VAL A 206 3.85 -3.26 18.23
C VAL A 206 4.68 -4.38 18.89
N ARG A 207 6.00 -4.24 18.97
CA ARG A 207 6.90 -5.18 19.66
C ARG A 207 6.60 -5.42 21.14
N PHE A 208 6.00 -4.44 21.82
CA PHE A 208 5.67 -4.52 23.24
C PHE A 208 4.21 -4.92 23.47
N GLN A 209 3.38 -5.00 22.42
CA GLN A 209 1.95 -5.26 22.57
C GLN A 209 1.71 -6.56 23.33
N GLU A 210 2.22 -7.71 22.90
CA GLU A 210 2.00 -8.98 23.62
C GLU A 210 2.54 -9.00 25.06
N SER A 211 3.66 -8.32 25.31
CA SER A 211 4.40 -8.35 26.58
C SER A 211 3.90 -7.35 27.63
N VAL A 212 3.31 -6.23 27.19
CA VAL A 212 3.06 -5.05 28.03
C VAL A 212 1.60 -4.62 27.99
N SER A 213 0.91 -4.80 26.85
CA SER A 213 -0.47 -4.35 26.71
C SER A 213 -1.43 -5.15 27.59
N PRO A 214 -2.37 -4.48 28.30
CA PRO A 214 -3.47 -5.16 28.95
C PRO A 214 -4.55 -5.64 27.95
N PHE A 215 -4.63 -5.08 26.75
CA PHE A 215 -5.77 -5.24 25.83
C PHE A 215 -5.47 -5.92 24.49
N VAL A 216 -4.26 -6.52 24.32
CA VAL A 216 -3.73 -7.23 23.12
C VAL A 216 -4.82 -7.59 22.11
N GLY A 217 -5.10 -6.67 21.19
CA GLY A 217 -6.17 -6.80 20.20
C GLY A 217 -5.58 -7.10 18.83
N ASN A 218 -5.22 -6.04 18.09
CA ASN A 218 -4.93 -6.13 16.65
C ASN A 218 -3.59 -6.80 16.32
N THR A 219 -2.72 -7.10 17.30
CA THR A 219 -1.42 -7.76 17.07
C THR A 219 -1.46 -9.28 17.16
N LEU A 220 -2.49 -9.86 17.78
CA LEU A 220 -2.68 -11.31 17.82
C LEU A 220 -3.65 -11.70 16.69
N VAL A 221 -3.09 -11.85 15.49
CA VAL A 221 -3.84 -12.26 14.30
C VAL A 221 -4.11 -13.77 14.39
N PRO A 222 -5.38 -14.21 14.48
CA PRO A 222 -5.71 -15.61 14.59
C PRO A 222 -5.47 -16.34 13.26
N SER A 223 -5.19 -17.65 13.35
CA SER A 223 -4.94 -18.51 12.19
C SER A 223 -5.60 -19.88 12.37
N ASP A 224 -6.18 -20.42 11.31
CA ASP A 224 -6.75 -21.78 11.27
C ASP A 224 -5.69 -22.83 10.87
N LEU A 225 -4.69 -22.39 10.10
CA LEU A 225 -3.52 -23.17 9.68
C LEU A 225 -2.48 -23.33 10.79
N ALA A 226 -2.20 -22.25 11.53
CA ALA A 226 -1.24 -22.24 12.63
C ALA A 226 -1.89 -21.70 13.93
N PRO A 227 -2.88 -22.43 14.50
CA PRO A 227 -3.64 -21.94 15.63
C PRO A 227 -2.78 -21.84 16.90
N GLU A 228 -2.65 -20.63 17.43
CA GLU A 228 -1.92 -20.34 18.65
C GLU A 228 -2.89 -20.04 19.80
N PHE A 229 -2.85 -20.87 20.87
CA PHE A 229 -3.68 -20.63 22.04
C PHE A 229 -3.13 -19.51 22.92
N VAL A 230 -1.80 -19.42 23.07
CA VAL A 230 -1.13 -18.38 23.87
C VAL A 230 0.35 -18.33 23.48
N THR A 231 0.89 -17.12 23.29
CA THR A 231 2.34 -16.92 23.09
C THR A 231 3.05 -16.87 24.46
N PRO A 232 4.35 -17.20 24.55
CA PRO A 232 5.09 -17.09 25.83
C PRO A 232 5.05 -15.69 26.44
N ASN A 233 5.15 -14.64 25.61
CA ASN A 233 5.10 -13.25 26.05
C ASN A 233 3.71 -12.87 26.58
N LEU A 234 2.66 -13.29 25.88
CA LEU A 234 1.28 -13.10 26.33
C LEU A 234 1.03 -13.82 27.65
N LEU A 235 1.48 -15.07 27.79
CA LEU A 235 1.33 -15.82 29.04
C LEU A 235 2.02 -15.08 30.21
N GLY A 236 3.25 -14.59 29.98
CA GLY A 236 3.99 -13.81 30.95
C GLY A 236 3.24 -12.54 31.37
N SER A 237 2.72 -11.77 30.41
CA SER A 237 1.97 -10.54 30.70
C SER A 237 0.68 -10.82 31.46
N ARG A 238 -0.02 -11.94 31.19
CA ARG A 238 -1.20 -12.35 31.98
C ARG A 238 -0.86 -12.81 33.38
N CYS A 239 0.28 -13.47 33.57
CA CYS A 239 0.79 -13.77 34.91
C CYS A 239 1.04 -12.49 35.71
N VAL A 240 1.57 -11.42 35.10
CA VAL A 240 1.72 -10.10 35.76
C VAL A 240 0.36 -9.58 36.25
N LEU A 241 -0.67 -9.58 35.39
CA LEU A 241 -2.01 -9.12 35.76
C LEU A 241 -2.59 -9.94 36.91
N LEU A 242 -2.41 -11.26 36.90
CA LEU A 242 -2.90 -12.16 37.94
C LEU A 242 -2.15 -11.99 39.27
N PHE A 243 -0.82 -11.82 39.25
CA PHE A 243 -0.04 -11.53 40.46
C PHE A 243 -0.37 -10.15 41.05
N LEU A 244 -0.57 -9.14 40.19
CA LEU A 244 -1.03 -7.82 40.60
C LEU A 244 -2.42 -7.90 41.23
N SER A 245 -3.32 -8.67 40.63
CA SER A 245 -4.66 -8.94 41.19
C SER A 245 -4.57 -9.61 42.55
N LEU A 246 -3.70 -10.62 42.72
CA LEU A 246 -3.49 -11.29 44.00
C LEU A 246 -2.96 -10.33 45.06
N ALA A 247 -2.00 -9.46 44.70
CA ALA A 247 -1.46 -8.44 45.59
C ALA A 247 -2.54 -7.47 46.08
N LEU A 248 -3.32 -6.90 45.15
CA LEU A 248 -4.40 -5.96 45.47
C LEU A 248 -5.51 -6.61 46.30
N LEU A 249 -5.80 -7.90 46.08
CA LEU A 249 -6.79 -8.65 46.85
C LEU A 249 -6.35 -8.81 48.30
N LEU A 250 -5.08 -9.18 48.51
CA LEU A 250 -4.49 -9.36 49.83
C LEU A 250 -4.39 -8.03 50.59
N PHE A 251 -4.02 -6.94 49.88
CA PHE A 251 -4.04 -5.60 50.45
C PHE A 251 -5.45 -5.15 50.84
N ALA A 252 -6.46 -5.36 49.99
CA ALA A 252 -7.84 -5.07 50.31
C ALA A 252 -8.32 -5.85 51.56
N ALA A 253 -7.99 -7.15 51.66
CA ALA A 253 -8.32 -7.97 52.81
C ALA A 253 -7.63 -7.50 54.12
N SER A 254 -6.42 -6.95 54.02
CA SER A 254 -5.65 -6.41 55.15
C SER A 254 -6.14 -5.06 55.68
N LEU A 255 -6.83 -4.28 54.83
CA LEU A 255 -7.32 -2.93 55.15
C LEU A 255 -8.75 -2.93 55.70
N LEU A 256 -9.46 -4.06 55.60
CA LEU A 256 -10.80 -4.20 56.17
C LEU A 256 -10.74 -4.11 57.71
N PRO A 257 -11.60 -3.29 58.34
CA PRO A 257 -11.55 -2.95 59.77
C PRO A 257 -12.13 -4.07 60.67
N ARG A 258 -11.72 -5.31 60.45
CA ARG A 258 -12.11 -6.49 61.23
C ARG A 258 -10.87 -7.10 61.87
N ILE A 259 -10.97 -7.53 63.13
CA ILE A 259 -9.85 -8.07 63.92
C ILE A 259 -9.39 -9.39 63.29
N ALA A 260 -8.42 -9.31 62.38
CA ALA A 260 -7.85 -10.46 61.69
C ALA A 260 -6.43 -10.73 62.23
N PRO A 261 -6.18 -11.84 62.95
CA PRO A 261 -4.84 -12.20 63.44
C PRO A 261 -3.82 -12.42 62.30
N GLN A 262 -4.27 -12.39 61.04
CA GLN A 262 -3.50 -12.68 59.84
C GLN A 262 -3.16 -11.43 59.01
N ARG A 263 -3.48 -10.20 59.49
CA ARG A 263 -3.26 -8.94 58.75
C ARG A 263 -1.82 -8.78 58.23
N THR A 264 -0.83 -9.01 59.10
CA THR A 264 0.60 -8.93 58.72
C THR A 264 0.97 -9.96 57.66
N ARG A 265 0.40 -11.17 57.74
CA ARG A 265 0.64 -12.23 56.75
C ARG A 265 0.08 -11.85 55.38
N TYR A 266 -1.10 -11.23 55.33
CA TYR A 266 -1.68 -10.73 54.08
C TYR A 266 -0.85 -9.59 53.47
N LEU A 267 -0.37 -8.65 54.28
CA LEU A 267 0.51 -7.56 53.81
C LEU A 267 1.82 -8.10 53.24
N LEU A 268 2.50 -9.00 53.95
CA LEU A 268 3.76 -9.61 53.48
C LEU A 268 3.55 -10.43 52.20
N SER A 269 2.49 -11.25 52.16
CA SER A 269 2.19 -12.07 50.98
C SER A 269 1.76 -11.22 49.79
N GLY A 270 1.00 -10.14 50.03
CA GLY A 270 0.62 -9.17 49.00
C GLY A 270 1.82 -8.41 48.46
N GLY A 271 2.73 -7.98 49.34
CA GLY A 271 4.01 -7.37 48.96
C GLY A 271 4.89 -8.31 48.13
N ALA A 272 4.97 -9.59 48.51
CA ALA A 272 5.69 -10.60 47.73
C ALA A 272 5.06 -10.82 46.34
N ALA A 273 3.74 -10.96 46.25
CA ALA A 273 3.03 -11.08 44.96
C ALA A 273 3.23 -9.84 44.07
N PHE A 274 3.20 -8.64 44.65
CA PHE A 274 3.48 -7.39 43.95
C PHE A 274 4.93 -7.32 43.44
N GLY A 275 5.90 -7.73 44.28
CA GLY A 275 7.30 -7.84 43.90
C GLY A 275 7.51 -8.82 42.74
N ILE A 276 6.86 -9.99 42.76
CA ILE A 276 6.89 -10.94 41.65
C ILE A 276 6.30 -10.31 40.38
N ALA A 277 5.15 -9.62 40.47
CA ALA A 277 4.55 -8.96 39.31
C ALA A 277 5.51 -7.93 38.68
N ILE A 278 6.16 -7.09 39.49
CA ILE A 278 7.16 -6.11 39.00
C ILE A 278 8.37 -6.80 38.37
N LEU A 279 8.91 -7.84 39.01
CA LEU A 279 10.07 -8.57 38.49
C LEU A 279 9.75 -9.27 37.16
N THR A 280 8.57 -9.90 37.04
CA THR A 280 8.12 -10.52 35.79
C THR A 280 7.91 -9.47 34.71
N TYR A 281 7.28 -8.33 35.03
CA TYR A 281 7.06 -7.25 34.07
C TYR A 281 8.38 -6.63 33.59
N GLY A 282 9.32 -6.37 34.50
CA GLY A 282 10.67 -5.91 34.17
C GLY A 282 11.45 -6.94 33.34
N GLY A 283 11.29 -8.23 33.63
CA GLY A 283 11.88 -9.33 32.86
C GLY A 283 11.34 -9.42 31.43
N LEU A 284 10.03 -9.21 31.23
CA LEU A 284 9.43 -9.18 29.90
C LEU A 284 9.94 -7.99 29.08
N ILE A 285 10.03 -6.81 29.69
CA ILE A 285 10.59 -5.61 29.04
C ILE A 285 12.07 -5.86 28.69
N ALA A 286 12.85 -6.41 29.61
CA ALA A 286 14.26 -6.75 29.38
C ALA A 286 14.43 -7.81 28.27
N ALA A 287 13.52 -8.78 28.16
CA ALA A 287 13.54 -9.78 27.09
C ALA A 287 13.31 -9.14 25.72
N VAL A 288 12.32 -8.24 25.58
CA VAL A 288 12.07 -7.51 24.32
C VAL A 288 13.28 -6.64 23.93
N TYR A 289 13.90 -5.95 24.88
CA TYR A 289 15.15 -5.20 24.61
C TYR A 289 16.33 -6.12 24.29
N GLY A 290 16.40 -7.31 24.90
CA GLY A 290 17.40 -8.32 24.59
C GLY A 290 17.29 -8.82 23.15
N ASP A 291 16.06 -9.07 22.69
CA ASP A 291 15.77 -9.45 21.30
C ASP A 291 16.19 -8.36 20.31
N GLU A 292 15.88 -7.09 20.62
CA GLU A 292 16.31 -5.96 19.79
C GLU A 292 17.83 -5.83 19.75
N LYS A 293 18.50 -5.92 20.91
CA LYS A 293 19.96 -5.83 20.98
C LYS A 293 20.62 -6.96 20.20
N GLN A 294 20.08 -8.17 20.30
CA GLN A 294 20.58 -9.32 19.56
C GLN A 294 20.42 -9.10 18.05
N ARG A 295 19.26 -8.59 17.61
CA ARG A 295 19.02 -8.28 16.20
C ARG A 295 19.93 -7.16 15.70
N ALA A 296 20.11 -6.09 16.47
CA ALA A 296 21.04 -5.01 16.14
C ALA A 296 22.48 -5.54 16.02
N THR A 297 22.88 -6.44 16.92
CA THR A 297 24.20 -7.09 16.85
C THR A 297 24.37 -7.90 15.55
N TRP A 298 23.33 -8.62 15.10
CA TRP A 298 23.36 -9.28 13.80
C TRP A 298 23.51 -8.29 12.65
N VAL A 299 22.74 -7.20 12.66
CA VAL A 299 22.84 -6.15 11.64
C VAL A 299 24.25 -5.57 11.57
N ASP A 300 24.79 -5.13 12.71
CA ASP A 300 26.11 -4.50 12.79
C ASP A 300 27.22 -5.43 12.31
N LEU A 301 27.19 -6.71 12.71
CA LEU A 301 28.19 -7.70 12.29
C LEU A 301 28.11 -8.01 10.80
N HIS A 302 26.91 -8.21 10.25
CA HIS A 302 26.76 -8.48 8.82
C HIS A 302 27.14 -7.26 7.96
N GLN A 303 26.94 -6.03 8.44
CA GLN A 303 27.37 -4.80 7.77
C GLN A 303 28.88 -4.62 7.80
N GLN A 304 29.53 -4.91 8.93
CA GLN A 304 31.00 -4.81 9.05
C GLN A 304 31.75 -5.77 8.14
N GLU A 305 31.19 -6.95 7.91
CA GLU A 305 31.85 -7.98 7.08
C GLU A 305 31.81 -7.69 5.58
N SER A 306 30.93 -6.80 5.10
CA SER A 306 30.66 -6.43 3.68
C SER A 306 31.73 -6.96 2.70
N PRO A 307 31.63 -8.23 2.28
CA PRO A 307 32.73 -8.91 1.61
C PRO A 307 33.06 -8.25 0.28
N THR A 308 34.34 -8.17 -0.06
CA THR A 308 34.77 -7.69 -1.40
C THR A 308 34.66 -8.77 -2.47
N ALA A 309 34.46 -10.03 -2.08
CA ALA A 309 34.38 -11.17 -2.98
C ALA A 309 33.37 -12.21 -2.44
N PHE A 310 32.50 -12.72 -3.31
CA PHE A 310 31.42 -13.65 -2.97
C PHE A 310 31.52 -14.89 -3.87
N PRO A 311 31.28 -16.10 -3.32
CA PRO A 311 31.12 -17.30 -4.14
C PRO A 311 29.76 -17.24 -4.85
N ASP A 312 29.67 -17.74 -6.07
CA ASP A 312 28.39 -17.85 -6.78
C ASP A 312 27.86 -19.28 -6.64
N ILE A 313 26.63 -19.45 -6.17
CA ILE A 313 26.01 -20.77 -5.97
C ILE A 313 25.44 -21.23 -7.31
N GLN A 314 25.77 -22.45 -7.73
CA GLN A 314 25.32 -23.03 -9.00
C GLN A 314 24.32 -24.17 -8.80
N HIS A 315 24.49 -24.95 -7.73
CA HIS A 315 23.64 -26.10 -7.43
C HIS A 315 23.50 -26.34 -5.92
N LEU A 316 22.31 -26.71 -5.47
CA LEU A 316 22.02 -27.13 -4.09
C LEU A 316 21.36 -28.52 -4.10
N ALA A 317 22.02 -29.50 -3.50
CA ALA A 317 21.52 -30.86 -3.40
C ALA A 317 21.44 -31.37 -1.96
N GLY A 318 20.60 -32.37 -1.68
CA GLY A 318 20.68 -33.15 -0.45
C GLY A 318 19.34 -33.46 0.21
N SER A 319 19.32 -33.51 1.54
CA SER A 319 18.17 -33.96 2.31
C SER A 319 17.84 -33.05 3.50
N ILE A 320 16.52 -32.92 3.76
CA ILE A 320 15.95 -32.06 4.80
C ILE A 320 14.95 -32.91 5.61
N ASP A 321 15.22 -33.15 6.90
CA ASP A 321 14.24 -33.78 7.82
C ASP A 321 13.53 -32.71 8.64
N LEU A 322 12.26 -32.47 8.35
CA LEU A 322 11.45 -31.50 9.09
C LEU A 322 10.79 -32.18 10.28
N ARG A 323 10.98 -31.72 11.51
CA ARG A 323 10.17 -32.13 12.68
C ARG A 323 9.33 -30.93 13.14
N PRO A 324 8.12 -30.73 12.56
CA PRO A 324 7.30 -29.55 12.79
C PRO A 324 7.15 -29.22 14.28
N GLY A 325 7.35 -27.95 14.64
CA GLY A 325 7.30 -27.49 16.03
C GLY A 325 8.50 -27.85 16.91
N ARG A 326 9.45 -28.69 16.46
CA ARG A 326 10.60 -29.15 17.25
C ARG A 326 11.94 -28.67 16.71
N TYR A 327 12.40 -29.25 15.60
CA TYR A 327 13.69 -28.92 14.95
C TYR A 327 13.67 -29.37 13.48
N MET A 328 14.67 -28.97 12.71
CA MET A 328 14.98 -29.52 11.40
C MET A 328 16.42 -30.03 11.36
N GLU A 329 16.68 -30.98 10.47
CA GLU A 329 18.03 -31.48 10.14
C GLU A 329 18.29 -31.21 8.67
N LEU A 330 19.43 -30.59 8.39
CA LEU A 330 19.94 -30.25 7.07
C LEU A 330 21.15 -31.11 6.79
N ASN A 331 21.15 -31.80 5.66
CA ASN A 331 22.31 -32.51 5.13
C ASN A 331 22.36 -32.20 3.63
N VAL A 332 23.04 -31.11 3.27
CA VAL A 332 23.03 -30.52 1.93
C VAL A 332 24.44 -30.33 1.40
N SER A 333 24.61 -30.35 0.08
CA SER A 333 25.82 -29.94 -0.62
C SER A 333 25.55 -28.78 -1.56
N LEU A 334 26.48 -27.83 -1.61
CA LEU A 334 26.44 -26.67 -2.50
C LEU A 334 27.59 -26.76 -3.49
N THR A 335 27.30 -26.66 -4.78
CA THR A 335 28.32 -26.41 -5.80
C THR A 335 28.47 -24.91 -5.97
N VAL A 336 29.67 -24.40 -5.76
CA VAL A 336 29.96 -22.96 -5.82
C VAL A 336 31.12 -22.66 -6.75
N LEU A 337 31.04 -21.53 -7.45
CA LEU A 337 32.17 -20.97 -8.20
C LEU A 337 33.04 -20.13 -7.28
N SER A 338 34.36 -20.25 -7.47
CA SER A 338 35.33 -19.45 -6.73
C SER A 338 35.19 -17.97 -7.07
N PRO A 339 35.31 -17.06 -6.09
CA PRO A 339 35.17 -15.62 -6.33
C PRO A 339 36.19 -15.10 -7.36
N THR A 340 35.76 -14.21 -8.26
CA THR A 340 36.59 -13.65 -9.34
C THR A 340 37.54 -12.53 -8.92
N ALA A 341 37.38 -11.95 -7.72
CA ALA A 341 38.20 -10.86 -7.20
C ALA A 341 39.23 -11.36 -6.17
N ASN A 342 40.36 -10.66 -6.02
CA ASN A 342 41.40 -10.94 -5.00
C ASN A 342 40.76 -11.11 -3.62
N VAL A 343 40.72 -12.36 -3.16
CA VAL A 343 39.88 -12.77 -2.03
C VAL A 343 40.50 -12.30 -0.71
N THR A 344 39.64 -11.90 0.23
CA THR A 344 39.91 -11.82 1.67
C THR A 344 40.41 -13.17 2.23
N ASP A 345 40.89 -13.25 3.47
CA ASP A 345 41.34 -14.52 4.09
C ASP A 345 40.25 -15.62 4.20
N SER A 346 38.98 -15.27 3.95
CA SER A 346 37.84 -16.19 4.02
C SER A 346 36.75 -15.90 2.99
N VAL A 347 36.08 -16.97 2.53
CA VAL A 347 34.81 -16.97 1.79
C VAL A 347 33.65 -16.94 2.79
N VAL A 348 32.66 -16.08 2.57
CA VAL A 348 31.58 -15.81 3.54
C VAL A 348 30.24 -16.33 3.01
N PHE A 349 29.54 -17.09 3.86
CA PHE A 349 28.15 -17.51 3.69
C PHE A 349 27.32 -17.03 4.89
N SER A 350 26.00 -16.94 4.71
CA SER A 350 25.05 -16.71 5.81
C SER A 350 24.17 -17.95 6.02
N LEU A 351 23.88 -18.27 7.29
CA LEU A 351 22.99 -19.35 7.71
C LEU A 351 22.31 -18.96 9.03
N ASN A 352 21.06 -19.38 9.25
CA ASN A 352 20.34 -19.06 10.48
C ASN A 352 21.14 -19.44 11.75
N PRO A 353 21.36 -18.52 12.70
CA PRO A 353 22.28 -18.70 13.83
C PRO A 353 21.84 -19.78 14.83
N SER A 354 20.58 -20.22 14.81
CA SER A 354 20.09 -21.29 15.67
C SER A 354 20.34 -22.70 15.12
N LEU A 355 20.88 -22.81 13.90
CA LEU A 355 21.29 -24.07 13.30
C LEU A 355 22.73 -24.40 13.71
N THR A 356 22.90 -25.43 14.53
CA THR A 356 24.24 -25.88 14.93
C THR A 356 24.84 -26.71 13.80
N ILE A 357 25.99 -26.27 13.27
CA ILE A 357 26.77 -27.00 12.28
C ILE A 357 27.49 -28.17 12.98
N HIS A 358 27.22 -29.39 12.55
CA HIS A 358 27.85 -30.60 13.07
C HIS A 358 29.02 -31.06 12.22
N LYS A 359 28.94 -30.86 10.90
CA LYS A 359 29.96 -31.26 9.94
C LYS A 359 29.98 -30.32 8.75
N LEU A 360 31.17 -29.96 8.30
CA LEU A 360 31.42 -29.19 7.10
C LEU A 360 32.50 -29.90 6.28
N THR A 361 32.26 -30.09 4.98
CA THR A 361 33.21 -30.69 4.04
C THR A 361 33.44 -29.75 2.87
N VAL A 362 34.69 -29.67 2.38
CA VAL A 362 35.03 -29.02 1.11
C VAL A 362 35.65 -30.09 0.21
N ASP A 363 35.09 -30.28 -0.98
CA ASP A 363 35.47 -31.32 -1.95
C ASP A 363 35.56 -32.72 -1.33
N GLY A 364 34.54 -33.06 -0.53
CA GLY A 364 34.43 -34.34 0.19
C GLY A 364 35.33 -34.47 1.43
N THR A 365 36.25 -33.52 1.68
CA THR A 365 37.17 -33.54 2.82
C THR A 365 36.59 -32.75 3.98
N GLU A 366 36.47 -33.38 5.16
CA GLU A 366 35.99 -32.71 6.37
C GLU A 366 37.02 -31.66 6.83
N THR A 367 36.54 -30.46 7.15
CA THR A 367 37.39 -29.33 7.53
C THR A 367 36.95 -28.71 8.85
N THR A 368 37.92 -28.31 9.66
CA THR A 368 37.72 -27.50 10.87
C THR A 368 38.15 -26.05 10.67
N ASN A 369 38.65 -25.69 9.48
CA ASN A 369 39.08 -24.34 9.12
C ASN A 369 37.88 -23.47 8.71
N PHE A 370 36.90 -23.37 9.59
CA PHE A 370 35.74 -22.49 9.43
C PHE A 370 35.35 -21.87 10.77
N SER A 371 34.64 -20.75 10.72
CA SER A 371 34.01 -20.15 11.89
C SER A 371 32.55 -19.88 11.61
N PHE A 372 31.65 -20.27 12.52
CA PHE A 372 30.23 -19.96 12.44
C PHE A 372 29.80 -19.18 13.69
N LYS A 373 29.49 -17.89 13.53
CA LYS A 373 29.06 -17.00 14.63
C LYS A 373 28.04 -16.00 14.12
N SER A 374 26.99 -15.75 14.90
CA SER A 374 25.99 -14.71 14.61
C SER A 374 25.34 -14.81 13.22
N GLY A 375 25.30 -16.02 12.66
CA GLY A 375 24.72 -16.29 11.34
C GLY A 375 25.70 -16.13 10.16
N LEU A 376 26.97 -15.84 10.43
CA LEU A 376 28.05 -15.76 9.45
C LEU A 376 28.88 -17.04 9.49
N LEU A 377 28.94 -17.75 8.38
CA LEU A 377 29.81 -18.91 8.14
C LEU A 377 31.00 -18.46 7.28
N LYS A 378 32.19 -18.42 7.87
CA LYS A 378 33.43 -18.07 7.18
C LYS A 378 34.28 -19.31 6.96
N ILE A 379 34.65 -19.58 5.72
CA ILE A 379 35.48 -20.73 5.32
C ILE A 379 36.80 -20.17 4.76
N SER A 380 37.95 -20.71 5.18
CA SER A 380 39.26 -20.22 4.74
C SER A 380 39.44 -20.31 3.22
N THR A 381 39.95 -19.25 2.58
CA THR A 381 40.15 -19.19 1.12
C THR A 381 41.18 -20.15 0.57
N GLY A 382 42.15 -20.56 1.39
CA GLY A 382 43.12 -21.60 1.02
C GLY A 382 42.49 -22.96 0.68
N LEU A 383 41.18 -23.13 0.95
CA LEU A 383 40.41 -24.30 0.54
C LEU A 383 39.75 -24.16 -0.85
N PHE A 384 39.80 -22.97 -1.46
CA PHE A 384 39.19 -22.65 -2.75
C PHE A 384 40.26 -22.44 -3.83
N THR A 385 40.97 -23.51 -4.20
CA THR A 385 42.09 -23.47 -5.15
C THR A 385 41.70 -23.67 -6.61
N GLU A 386 40.50 -24.17 -6.87
CA GLU A 386 39.97 -24.50 -8.19
C GLU A 386 38.85 -23.52 -8.59
N PRO A 387 38.42 -23.49 -9.85
CA PRO A 387 37.32 -22.62 -10.28
C PRO A 387 35.95 -22.97 -9.65
N SER A 388 35.75 -24.21 -9.23
CA SER A 388 34.49 -24.73 -8.69
C SER A 388 34.77 -25.69 -7.53
N HIS A 389 33.94 -25.62 -6.49
CA HIS A 389 34.08 -26.43 -5.27
C HIS A 389 32.72 -26.99 -4.79
N GLU A 390 32.75 -28.15 -4.13
CA GLU A 390 31.60 -28.73 -3.45
C GLU A 390 31.69 -28.53 -1.93
N ILE A 391 30.72 -27.83 -1.35
CA ILE A 391 30.63 -27.58 0.09
C ILE A 391 29.50 -28.44 0.67
N GLY A 392 29.84 -29.45 1.46
CA GLY A 392 28.87 -30.26 2.20
C GLY A 392 28.63 -29.71 3.61
N LEU A 393 27.37 -29.59 4.01
CA LEU A 393 26.94 -29.06 5.30
C LEU A 393 25.95 -30.00 5.99
N GLN A 394 26.23 -30.34 7.25
CA GLN A 394 25.27 -30.98 8.15
C GLN A 394 24.97 -30.06 9.33
N ALA A 395 23.71 -29.68 9.50
CA ALA A 395 23.28 -28.78 10.56
C ALA A 395 21.93 -29.21 11.17
N LYS A 396 21.71 -28.85 12.44
CA LYS A 396 20.47 -29.16 13.16
C LYS A 396 20.07 -28.01 14.08
N GLY A 397 18.77 -27.70 14.11
CA GLY A 397 18.23 -26.69 15.01
C GLY A 397 16.78 -26.32 14.71
N ARG A 398 16.23 -25.39 15.46
CA ARG A 398 14.94 -24.77 15.17
C ARG A 398 15.20 -23.36 14.65
N PRO A 399 14.91 -23.03 13.38
CA PRO A 399 15.18 -21.71 12.82
C PRO A 399 14.64 -20.58 13.70
N ASP A 400 15.46 -19.56 13.93
CA ASP A 400 15.09 -18.38 14.71
C ASP A 400 14.34 -17.38 13.82
N ASP A 401 13.06 -17.12 14.14
CA ASP A 401 12.20 -16.24 13.34
C ASP A 401 12.67 -14.78 13.35
N ARG A 402 13.55 -14.39 14.29
CA ARG A 402 14.06 -13.02 14.43
C ARG A 402 15.21 -12.74 13.46
N PHE A 403 15.88 -13.79 12.96
CA PHE A 403 16.99 -13.69 12.01
C PHE A 403 16.45 -13.74 10.57
N ALA A 404 15.87 -12.63 10.13
CA ALA A 404 15.41 -12.48 8.76
C ALA A 404 15.36 -11.00 8.35
N TYR A 405 15.52 -10.73 7.06
CA TYR A 405 15.40 -9.39 6.45
C TYR A 405 16.13 -8.32 7.27
N LEU A 406 17.43 -8.55 7.54
CA LEU A 406 18.25 -7.67 8.38
C LEU A 406 18.50 -6.30 7.70
N ASP A 407 18.33 -6.25 6.39
CA ASP A 407 18.41 -5.12 5.46
C ASP A 407 17.10 -4.31 5.33
N GLN A 408 16.03 -4.64 6.04
CA GLN A 408 14.74 -3.95 5.91
C GLN A 408 14.87 -2.43 6.17
N ALA A 409 14.35 -1.60 5.26
CA ALA A 409 14.39 -0.15 5.44
C ALA A 409 13.50 0.37 6.58
N ARG A 410 12.44 -0.36 6.93
CA ARG A 410 11.50 -0.01 8.00
C ARG A 410 11.20 -1.20 8.90
N ASP A 411 11.25 -0.99 10.22
CA ASP A 411 10.83 -1.99 11.20
C ASP A 411 9.43 -1.66 11.75
N PHE A 412 8.41 -2.32 11.20
CA PHE A 412 7.02 -2.14 11.64
C PHE A 412 6.79 -2.49 13.10
N LYS A 413 7.64 -3.32 13.71
CA LYS A 413 7.51 -3.68 15.13
C LYS A 413 7.83 -2.49 16.05
N LYS A 414 8.51 -1.46 15.56
CA LYS A 414 8.81 -0.22 16.31
C LYS A 414 7.69 0.82 16.27
N LEU A 415 6.71 0.67 15.38
CA LEU A 415 5.59 1.61 15.24
C LEU A 415 4.53 1.37 16.32
N THR A 416 3.76 2.41 16.65
CA THR A 416 2.63 2.33 17.58
C THR A 416 1.31 1.92 16.91
N ASN A 417 1.20 2.12 15.59
CA ASN A 417 0.01 1.72 14.85
C ASN A 417 -0.10 0.19 14.78
N GLN A 418 -1.05 -0.37 15.52
CA GLN A 418 -1.27 -1.82 15.61
C GLN A 418 -1.77 -2.44 14.29
N ASN A 419 -2.31 -1.64 13.36
CA ASN A 419 -2.82 -2.14 12.08
C ASN A 419 -1.71 -2.68 11.16
N VAL A 420 -0.44 -2.35 11.40
CA VAL A 420 0.69 -2.92 10.65
C VAL A 420 0.86 -4.42 10.90
N ALA A 421 0.28 -4.97 11.97
CA ALA A 421 0.27 -6.41 12.24
C ALA A 421 -0.47 -7.21 11.15
N ARG A 422 -1.31 -6.54 10.37
CA ARG A 422 -2.06 -7.11 9.24
C ARG A 422 -1.18 -7.52 8.06
N LEU A 423 0.02 -6.95 7.97
CA LEU A 423 1.04 -7.38 7.01
C LEU A 423 1.74 -8.68 7.42
N GLY A 424 1.37 -9.26 8.57
CA GLY A 424 2.04 -10.40 9.19
C GLY A 424 3.31 -9.98 9.93
N LEU A 425 3.53 -10.58 11.11
CA LEU A 425 4.65 -10.25 12.01
C LEU A 425 5.71 -11.36 12.10
N ARG A 426 5.40 -12.56 11.61
CA ARG A 426 6.26 -13.74 11.66
C ARG A 426 7.02 -13.89 10.35
N ASN A 427 8.34 -13.87 10.39
CA ASN A 427 9.18 -14.02 9.19
C ASN A 427 9.21 -15.48 8.67
N SER A 428 8.84 -16.44 9.52
CA SER A 428 8.66 -17.86 9.19
C SER A 428 7.66 -18.46 10.17
N ILE A 429 7.14 -19.65 9.84
CA ILE A 429 6.28 -20.41 10.75
C ILE A 429 6.84 -21.81 10.88
N PHE A 430 7.27 -22.18 12.10
CA PHE A 430 7.69 -23.54 12.43
C PHE A 430 6.77 -24.12 13.51
N HIS A 431 5.51 -24.31 13.15
CA HIS A 431 4.44 -24.79 14.01
C HIS A 431 4.30 -26.31 13.92
N ARG A 432 3.59 -26.94 14.86
CA ARG A 432 3.36 -28.41 14.84
C ARG A 432 2.42 -28.83 13.70
N ASP A 433 1.56 -27.92 13.25
CA ASP A 433 0.51 -28.16 12.25
C ASP A 433 0.83 -27.54 10.88
N TYR A 434 1.86 -26.67 10.81
CA TYR A 434 2.24 -25.95 9.61
C TYR A 434 3.73 -25.55 9.63
N VAL A 435 4.40 -25.67 8.49
CA VAL A 435 5.77 -25.19 8.27
C VAL A 435 5.81 -24.26 7.06
N ALA A 436 6.33 -23.04 7.24
CA ALA A 436 6.75 -22.12 6.17
C ALA A 436 8.17 -21.64 6.47
N LEU A 437 9.13 -22.16 5.70
CA LEU A 437 10.52 -21.71 5.69
C LEU A 437 10.70 -20.77 4.49
N MET A 438 10.57 -19.48 4.75
CA MET A 438 10.74 -18.44 3.75
C MET A 438 12.23 -18.15 3.50
N PRO A 439 12.64 -17.76 2.28
CA PRO A 439 14.04 -17.50 1.95
C PRO A 439 14.72 -16.53 2.91
N GLY A 440 14.01 -15.48 3.32
CA GLY A 440 14.54 -14.43 4.18
C GLY A 440 15.01 -14.87 5.57
N ILE A 441 14.62 -16.06 6.07
CA ILE A 441 15.12 -16.60 7.36
C ILE A 441 16.47 -17.31 7.23
N VAL A 442 16.99 -17.44 6.00
CA VAL A 442 18.30 -18.03 5.68
C VAL A 442 18.41 -19.44 6.28
N TRP A 443 17.39 -20.26 6.04
CA TRP A 443 17.29 -21.62 6.57
C TRP A 443 18.21 -22.61 5.85
N TYR A 444 18.78 -22.22 4.71
CA TYR A 444 19.86 -22.89 3.98
C TYR A 444 21.01 -21.88 3.78
N PRO A 445 22.24 -22.34 3.49
CA PRO A 445 23.38 -21.45 3.27
C PRO A 445 23.16 -20.58 2.03
N ILE A 446 23.34 -19.27 2.19
CA ILE A 446 23.36 -18.30 1.08
C ILE A 446 24.73 -17.64 1.00
N SER A 447 25.12 -17.19 -0.19
CA SER A 447 26.40 -16.52 -0.39
C SER A 447 26.39 -15.09 0.15
N GLY A 448 27.42 -14.73 0.92
CA GLY A 448 27.63 -13.38 1.44
C GLY A 448 26.87 -13.04 2.71
N THR A 449 26.65 -11.75 2.93
CA THR A 449 25.95 -11.18 4.10
C THR A 449 24.52 -10.76 3.74
N ILE A 450 23.65 -10.58 4.74
CA ILE A 450 22.20 -10.35 4.57
C ILE A 450 21.84 -8.85 4.68
N THR A 451 22.83 -7.98 4.85
CA THR A 451 22.64 -6.54 5.14
C THR A 451 23.34 -5.61 4.17
N ASP A 452 24.01 -6.16 3.15
CA ASP A 452 24.82 -5.36 2.25
C ASP A 452 23.92 -4.36 1.49
N GLN A 453 24.12 -3.05 1.71
CA GLN A 453 23.40 -2.01 0.97
C GLN A 453 23.73 -2.06 -0.53
N LYS A 454 24.85 -2.68 -0.91
CA LYS A 454 25.18 -3.00 -2.29
C LYS A 454 24.44 -4.22 -2.82
N LEU A 455 23.63 -4.94 -2.03
CA LEU A 455 22.70 -5.95 -2.55
C LEU A 455 21.70 -5.35 -3.54
N GLU A 456 21.36 -4.06 -3.42
CA GLU A 456 20.58 -3.32 -4.43
C GLU A 456 21.28 -3.25 -5.79
N GLN A 457 22.60 -3.42 -5.79
CA GLN A 457 23.49 -3.43 -6.96
C GLN A 457 24.08 -4.84 -7.19
N ARG A 458 23.76 -5.84 -6.37
CA ARG A 458 24.26 -7.20 -6.54
C ARG A 458 23.21 -7.98 -7.31
N ALA A 459 23.66 -8.64 -8.36
CA ALA A 459 22.80 -9.57 -9.07
C ALA A 459 22.56 -10.83 -8.22
N LYS A 460 21.34 -11.39 -8.29
CA LYS A 460 20.93 -12.52 -7.45
C LYS A 460 21.68 -13.79 -7.86
N ASP A 461 22.03 -14.64 -6.89
CA ASP A 461 22.56 -15.97 -7.20
C ASP A 461 21.44 -16.81 -7.82
N LEU A 462 21.70 -17.42 -8.98
CA LEU A 462 20.72 -18.23 -9.70
C LEU A 462 21.22 -19.67 -9.78
N PHE A 463 20.53 -20.59 -9.11
CA PHE A 463 21.02 -21.97 -8.94
C PHE A 463 19.93 -23.02 -9.17
N THR A 464 20.35 -24.25 -9.41
CA THR A 464 19.47 -25.41 -9.58
C THR A 464 19.38 -26.23 -8.29
N THR A 465 18.36 -27.10 -8.15
CA THR A 465 18.11 -27.79 -6.87
C THR A 465 17.72 -29.26 -7.02
N ASP A 466 18.26 -30.14 -6.19
CA ASP A 466 17.83 -31.54 -6.01
C ASP A 466 17.68 -31.89 -4.52
N LEU A 467 16.45 -31.82 -4.00
CA LEU A 467 16.17 -31.90 -2.57
C LEU A 467 15.27 -33.09 -2.23
N THR A 468 15.64 -33.83 -1.18
CA THR A 468 14.79 -34.85 -0.57
C THR A 468 14.24 -34.37 0.77
N ILE A 469 12.93 -34.19 0.85
CA ILE A 469 12.26 -33.60 2.02
C ILE A 469 11.44 -34.64 2.76
N SER A 470 11.72 -34.81 4.05
CA SER A 470 11.04 -35.75 4.94
C SER A 470 10.05 -35.02 5.87
N VAL A 471 8.77 -35.38 5.74
CA VAL A 471 7.63 -34.75 6.44
C VAL A 471 6.73 -35.81 7.12
N PRO A 472 5.81 -35.42 8.02
CA PRO A 472 4.81 -36.35 8.53
C PRO A 472 4.00 -37.01 7.40
N GLN A 473 3.50 -38.23 7.62
CA GLN A 473 2.92 -39.08 6.57
C GLN A 473 1.82 -38.39 5.74
N ASN A 474 0.93 -37.63 6.38
CA ASN A 474 -0.23 -37.00 5.72
C ASN A 474 0.06 -35.60 5.19
N TRP A 475 1.31 -35.14 5.22
CA TRP A 475 1.65 -33.79 4.80
C TRP A 475 1.96 -33.72 3.30
N GLN A 476 1.65 -32.58 2.70
CA GLN A 476 2.10 -32.19 1.38
C GLN A 476 3.24 -31.19 1.51
N VAL A 477 4.06 -31.11 0.47
CA VAL A 477 5.24 -30.24 0.40
C VAL A 477 5.11 -29.36 -0.83
N ALA A 478 5.26 -28.06 -0.63
CA ALA A 478 5.29 -27.04 -1.67
C ALA A 478 6.67 -26.40 -1.72
N THR A 479 7.29 -26.48 -2.89
CA THR A 479 8.55 -25.84 -3.25
C THR A 479 8.65 -25.86 -4.78
N VAL A 480 9.55 -25.06 -5.35
CA VAL A 480 9.88 -25.11 -6.78
C VAL A 480 10.38 -26.49 -7.20
N GLY A 481 9.96 -26.95 -8.39
CA GLY A 481 10.40 -28.22 -8.99
C GLY A 481 9.38 -29.35 -8.95
N LYS A 482 9.70 -30.44 -9.65
CA LYS A 482 8.84 -31.61 -9.78
C LYS A 482 8.96 -32.52 -8.57
N ARG A 483 7.82 -32.91 -8.01
CA ARG A 483 7.74 -33.74 -6.80
C ARG A 483 7.48 -35.20 -7.13
N ALA A 484 8.29 -36.08 -6.55
CA ALA A 484 8.08 -37.53 -6.58
C ALA A 484 8.12 -38.08 -5.15
N VAL A 485 7.08 -38.81 -4.75
CA VAL A 485 7.06 -39.48 -3.43
C VAL A 485 7.89 -40.75 -3.53
N ILE A 486 9.03 -40.80 -2.83
CA ILE A 486 9.96 -41.93 -2.87
C ILE A 486 9.73 -42.92 -1.70
N GLU A 487 9.22 -42.43 -0.57
CA GLU A 487 8.92 -43.25 0.60
C GLU A 487 7.69 -42.68 1.32
N GLN A 488 6.78 -43.54 1.81
CA GLN A 488 5.60 -43.10 2.54
C GLN A 488 5.60 -43.47 4.03
N ARG A 489 6.34 -44.50 4.43
CA ARG A 489 6.36 -45.03 5.80
C ARG A 489 7.79 -45.29 6.26
N PRO A 490 8.15 -44.92 7.50
CA PRO A 490 7.29 -44.41 8.58
C PRO A 490 6.95 -42.90 8.45
N ARG A 491 7.64 -42.19 7.57
CA ARG A 491 7.43 -40.79 7.22
C ARG A 491 7.38 -40.65 5.70
N LYS A 492 6.76 -39.58 5.21
CA LYS A 492 6.71 -39.30 3.77
C LYS A 492 8.00 -38.58 3.37
N LYS A 493 8.73 -39.16 2.42
CA LYS A 493 9.88 -38.53 1.76
C LYS A 493 9.50 -38.17 0.34
N VAL A 494 9.74 -36.91 -0.01
CA VAL A 494 9.43 -36.34 -1.33
C VAL A 494 10.75 -35.89 -1.94
N GLN A 495 11.10 -36.46 -3.08
CA GLN A 495 12.19 -35.95 -3.92
C GLN A 495 11.66 -34.81 -4.78
N ILE A 496 12.39 -33.71 -4.83
CA ILE A 496 12.10 -32.53 -5.64
C ILE A 496 13.31 -32.25 -6.51
N ILE A 497 13.10 -32.33 -7.83
CA ILE A 497 14.14 -32.02 -8.82
C ILE A 497 13.71 -30.75 -9.56
N ASN A 498 14.61 -29.77 -9.60
CA ASN A 498 14.45 -28.55 -10.39
C ASN A 498 15.74 -28.26 -11.15
N GLN A 499 15.66 -28.32 -12.48
CA GLN A 499 16.80 -28.07 -13.37
C GLN A 499 16.85 -26.64 -13.90
N ALA A 500 15.79 -25.86 -13.73
CA ALA A 500 15.79 -24.44 -14.07
C ALA A 500 16.38 -23.61 -12.93
N PRO A 501 17.16 -22.55 -13.20
CA PRO A 501 17.68 -21.67 -12.17
C PRO A 501 16.57 -21.01 -11.35
N VAL A 502 16.85 -20.83 -10.05
CA VAL A 502 16.00 -20.11 -9.10
C VAL A 502 16.84 -19.15 -8.26
N PRO A 503 16.33 -17.94 -7.95
CA PRO A 503 17.03 -17.00 -7.08
C PRO A 503 16.93 -17.35 -5.59
N GLU A 504 15.92 -18.13 -5.23
CA GLU A 504 15.62 -18.45 -3.83
C GLU A 504 14.70 -19.67 -3.71
N ILE A 505 14.70 -20.30 -2.52
CA ILE A 505 13.83 -21.43 -2.20
C ILE A 505 12.94 -21.10 -1.00
N ALA A 506 11.63 -21.11 -1.23
CA ALA A 506 10.63 -21.20 -0.17
C ALA A 506 10.19 -22.67 0.00
N LEU A 507 10.04 -23.11 1.25
CA LEU A 507 9.57 -24.47 1.56
C LEU A 507 8.37 -24.42 2.50
N LEU A 508 7.23 -24.88 2.01
CA LEU A 508 5.99 -24.97 2.76
C LEU A 508 5.56 -26.42 2.92
N ALA A 509 5.07 -26.78 4.11
CA ALA A 509 4.56 -28.12 4.35
C ALA A 509 3.46 -28.11 5.41
N ALA A 510 2.34 -28.77 5.10
CA ALA A 510 1.21 -28.94 6.00
C ALA A 510 0.33 -30.11 5.53
N ASN A 511 -0.73 -30.42 6.28
CA ASN A 511 -1.75 -31.40 5.88
C ASN A 511 -2.77 -30.78 4.90
N PHE A 512 -2.29 -30.35 3.73
CA PHE A 512 -3.11 -29.76 2.67
C PHE A 512 -4.01 -30.79 1.97
N ASP A 513 -5.15 -30.32 1.49
CA ASP A 513 -5.83 -30.91 0.33
C ASP A 513 -5.09 -30.46 -0.94
N GLN A 514 -4.90 -31.39 -1.88
CA GLN A 514 -4.17 -31.12 -3.11
C GLN A 514 -5.11 -31.34 -4.30
N ARG A 515 -5.31 -30.28 -5.10
CA ARG A 515 -6.05 -30.32 -6.37
C ARG A 515 -5.07 -30.03 -7.49
N THR A 516 -5.03 -30.86 -8.53
CA THR A 516 -4.06 -30.72 -9.62
C THR A 516 -4.73 -30.71 -11.00
N SER A 517 -4.07 -30.06 -11.96
CA SER A 517 -4.44 -30.03 -13.36
C SER A 517 -3.19 -29.84 -14.22
N SER A 518 -2.98 -30.68 -15.23
CA SER A 518 -1.94 -30.44 -16.23
C SER A 518 -2.48 -29.54 -17.34
N ILE A 519 -1.84 -28.41 -17.61
CA ILE A 519 -2.26 -27.41 -18.60
C ILE A 519 -1.03 -27.04 -19.43
N GLU A 520 -1.08 -27.26 -20.75
CA GLU A 520 0.01 -26.93 -21.68
C GLU A 520 1.38 -27.51 -21.29
N GLY A 521 1.41 -28.66 -20.59
CA GLY A 521 2.65 -29.32 -20.15
C GLY A 521 3.19 -28.86 -18.80
N VAL A 522 2.47 -27.97 -18.10
CA VAL A 522 2.77 -27.54 -16.73
C VAL A 522 1.74 -28.14 -15.78
N ASP A 523 2.20 -28.74 -14.68
CA ASP A 523 1.31 -29.24 -13.63
C ASP A 523 0.94 -28.08 -12.69
N PHE A 524 -0.31 -27.63 -12.76
CA PHE A 524 -0.85 -26.66 -11.81
C PHE A 524 -1.42 -27.37 -10.60
N GLU A 525 -1.13 -26.85 -9.42
CA GLU A 525 -1.75 -27.36 -8.20
C GLU A 525 -2.21 -26.26 -7.24
N VAL A 526 -3.23 -26.60 -6.47
CA VAL A 526 -3.74 -25.79 -5.36
C VAL A 526 -3.61 -26.63 -4.09
N LEU A 527 -2.89 -26.08 -3.10
CA LEU A 527 -2.61 -26.68 -1.80
C LEU A 527 -3.30 -25.88 -0.69
N PHE A 528 -4.55 -26.21 -0.42
CA PHE A 528 -5.39 -25.50 0.56
C PHE A 528 -5.66 -26.35 1.78
N SER A 529 -5.99 -25.69 2.90
CA SER A 529 -6.53 -26.33 4.08
C SER A 529 -7.78 -27.13 3.72
N LYS A 530 -7.91 -28.32 4.29
CA LYS A 530 -9.14 -29.13 4.19
C LYS A 530 -10.38 -28.41 4.75
N LYS A 531 -10.18 -27.34 5.52
CA LYS A 531 -11.26 -26.49 6.05
C LYS A 531 -11.69 -25.37 5.08
N HIS A 532 -10.87 -25.01 4.11
CA HIS A 532 -11.03 -23.80 3.28
C HIS A 532 -11.27 -24.14 1.79
N LEU A 533 -12.05 -25.20 1.54
CA LEU A 533 -12.32 -25.69 0.18
C LEU A 533 -13.57 -25.08 -0.45
N GLN A 534 -14.37 -24.31 0.30
CA GLN A 534 -15.68 -23.80 -0.13
C GLN A 534 -15.61 -23.09 -1.47
N ASN A 535 -14.66 -22.17 -1.68
CA ASN A 535 -14.57 -21.45 -2.96
C ASN A 535 -14.10 -22.32 -4.12
N LEU A 536 -13.27 -23.35 -3.87
CA LEU A 536 -12.89 -24.29 -4.92
C LEU A 536 -14.10 -25.13 -5.38
N ASP A 537 -14.98 -25.48 -4.44
CA ASP A 537 -16.19 -26.24 -4.73
C ASP A 537 -17.27 -25.35 -5.39
N SER A 538 -17.52 -24.15 -4.86
CA SER A 538 -18.53 -23.20 -5.37
C SER A 538 -18.20 -22.62 -6.74
N LEU A 539 -16.91 -22.41 -7.05
CA LEU A 539 -16.45 -21.92 -8.36
C LEU A 539 -16.11 -23.06 -9.34
N SER A 540 -16.43 -24.31 -9.00
CA SER A 540 -16.21 -25.43 -9.91
C SER A 540 -16.88 -25.29 -11.30
N PRO A 541 -18.04 -24.61 -11.48
CA PRO A 541 -18.62 -24.42 -12.82
C PRO A 541 -17.71 -23.61 -13.77
N ILE A 542 -16.99 -22.60 -13.26
CA ILE A 542 -16.09 -21.76 -14.08
C ILE A 542 -14.69 -22.36 -14.25
N ALA A 543 -14.43 -23.57 -13.73
CA ALA A 543 -13.09 -24.16 -13.76
C ALA A 543 -12.54 -24.35 -15.18
N ASN A 544 -13.40 -24.61 -16.17
CA ASN A 544 -12.98 -24.70 -17.57
C ASN A 544 -12.56 -23.33 -18.13
N LEU A 545 -13.30 -22.27 -17.84
CA LEU A 545 -12.94 -20.90 -18.23
C LEU A 545 -11.58 -20.49 -17.65
N VAL A 546 -11.34 -20.84 -16.37
CA VAL A 546 -10.03 -20.62 -15.73
C VAL A 546 -8.93 -21.41 -16.44
N ARG A 547 -9.15 -22.69 -16.77
CA ARG A 547 -8.16 -23.52 -17.49
C ARG A 547 -7.86 -22.97 -18.87
N GLU A 548 -8.88 -22.59 -19.64
CA GLU A 548 -8.74 -22.01 -20.97
C GLU A 548 -8.00 -20.67 -20.92
N TRP A 549 -8.32 -19.82 -19.93
CA TRP A 549 -7.62 -18.56 -19.72
C TRP A 549 -6.14 -18.78 -19.40
N VAL A 550 -5.81 -19.68 -18.46
CA VAL A 550 -4.42 -20.02 -18.13
C VAL A 550 -3.70 -20.63 -19.35
N ALA A 551 -4.33 -21.55 -20.07
CA ALA A 551 -3.78 -22.15 -21.29
C ALA A 551 -3.46 -21.07 -22.33
N GLY A 552 -4.35 -20.11 -22.54
CA GLY A 552 -4.13 -18.99 -23.46
C GLY A 552 -2.92 -18.13 -23.09
N ARG A 553 -2.64 -17.94 -21.79
CA ARG A 553 -1.45 -17.21 -21.31
C ARG A 553 -0.15 -17.99 -21.58
N ILE A 554 -0.14 -19.31 -21.36
CA ILE A 554 1.02 -20.16 -21.65
C ILE A 554 1.25 -20.28 -23.15
N GLN A 555 0.20 -20.48 -23.95
CA GLN A 555 0.29 -20.55 -25.41
C GLN A 555 0.83 -19.25 -25.99
N ARG A 556 0.39 -18.09 -25.46
CA ARG A 556 0.93 -16.78 -25.86
C ARG A 556 2.41 -16.66 -25.52
N ALA A 557 2.82 -17.00 -24.30
CA ALA A 557 4.22 -16.96 -23.91
C ALA A 557 5.06 -17.87 -24.83
N ARG A 558 4.56 -19.09 -25.12
CA ARG A 558 5.19 -20.02 -26.07
C ARG A 558 5.27 -19.47 -27.49
N ALA A 559 4.25 -18.75 -27.98
CA ALA A 559 4.28 -18.07 -29.28
C ALA A 559 5.39 -17.00 -29.36
N LEU A 560 5.74 -16.40 -28.22
CA LEU A 560 6.86 -15.48 -28.06
C LEU A 560 8.19 -16.20 -27.74
N SER A 561 8.24 -17.54 -27.80
CA SER A 561 9.37 -18.40 -27.39
C SER A 561 9.75 -18.32 -25.91
N LEU A 562 8.88 -17.76 -25.07
CA LEU A 562 9.02 -17.71 -23.62
C LEU A 562 8.34 -18.93 -22.99
N ASN A 563 9.09 -20.02 -22.82
CA ASN A 563 8.58 -21.22 -22.17
C ASN A 563 8.57 -21.05 -20.65
N PHE A 564 7.55 -21.60 -19.99
CA PHE A 564 7.52 -21.66 -18.53
C PHE A 564 8.63 -22.60 -18.06
N PRO A 565 9.55 -22.16 -17.16
CA PRO A 565 10.80 -22.87 -16.92
C PRO A 565 10.68 -24.04 -15.93
N TYR A 566 9.56 -24.14 -15.19
CA TYR A 566 9.37 -25.15 -14.15
C TYR A 566 8.33 -26.19 -14.56
N ASP A 567 8.42 -27.41 -14.03
CA ASP A 567 7.42 -28.46 -14.30
C ASP A 567 6.09 -28.21 -13.58
N THR A 568 6.12 -27.47 -12.47
CA THR A 568 4.97 -27.30 -11.59
C THR A 568 4.81 -25.84 -11.17
N PHE A 569 3.56 -25.36 -11.13
CA PHE A 569 3.18 -24.12 -10.48
C PHE A 569 2.19 -24.38 -9.33
N SER A 570 2.57 -24.02 -8.10
CA SER A 570 1.77 -24.33 -6.91
C SER A 570 1.17 -23.09 -6.26
N VAL A 571 -0.15 -23.04 -6.13
CA VAL A 571 -0.85 -22.04 -5.33
C VAL A 571 -1.03 -22.58 -3.92
N VAL A 572 -0.40 -21.96 -2.93
CA VAL A 572 -0.27 -22.50 -1.57
C VAL A 572 -0.91 -21.57 -0.56
N GLU A 573 -1.77 -22.13 0.28
CA GLU A 573 -2.40 -21.38 1.35
C GLU A 573 -1.41 -21.14 2.52
N ILE A 574 -1.33 -19.90 3.01
CA ILE A 574 -0.46 -19.49 4.14
C ILE A 574 -1.23 -18.91 5.33
N PRO A 575 -0.69 -19.06 6.57
CA PRO A 575 -1.27 -18.47 7.76
C PRO A 575 -1.32 -16.93 7.71
N SER A 576 -2.35 -16.34 8.33
CA SER A 576 -2.60 -14.89 8.39
C SER A 576 -1.46 -14.06 9.02
N ASN A 577 -0.69 -14.66 9.93
CA ASN A 577 0.37 -14.00 10.66
C ASN A 577 1.76 -14.11 9.99
N LEU A 578 1.87 -14.87 8.89
CA LEU A 578 3.07 -14.92 8.07
C LEU A 578 3.27 -13.56 7.39
N ARG A 579 4.48 -13.02 7.51
CA ARG A 579 4.88 -11.76 6.91
C ARG A 579 4.78 -11.84 5.38
N ILE A 580 4.18 -10.82 4.75
CA ILE A 580 3.96 -10.77 3.30
C ILE A 580 5.00 -9.95 2.53
N TYR A 581 5.93 -9.30 3.23
CA TYR A 581 6.91 -8.36 2.65
C TYR A 581 8.35 -8.74 2.98
N GLY A 582 9.29 -8.37 2.11
CA GLY A 582 10.69 -8.72 2.17
C GLY A 582 11.57 -7.70 2.90
N GLY A 583 12.87 -7.78 2.61
CA GLY A 583 13.91 -6.82 3.02
C GLY A 583 14.10 -5.68 2.02
N GLY A 584 15.25 -5.02 2.07
CA GLY A 584 15.61 -3.89 1.22
C GLY A 584 14.75 -2.64 1.38
N TRP A 585 14.94 -1.69 0.47
CA TRP A 585 14.23 -0.40 0.43
C TRP A 585 12.75 -0.54 0.07
N GLN A 586 12.43 -1.40 -0.91
CA GLN A 586 11.07 -1.56 -1.41
C GLN A 586 10.23 -2.34 -0.40
N MET A 587 10.85 -3.33 0.27
CA MET A 587 10.14 -4.34 1.05
C MET A 587 9.04 -4.99 0.20
N ASP A 588 9.44 -5.53 -0.96
CA ASP A 588 8.57 -6.15 -1.97
C ASP A 588 7.85 -7.40 -1.42
N SER A 589 6.81 -7.85 -2.10
CA SER A 589 6.09 -9.06 -1.69
C SER A 589 6.98 -10.30 -1.72
N VAL A 590 6.88 -11.11 -0.66
CA VAL A 590 7.51 -12.45 -0.58
C VAL A 590 6.50 -13.57 -0.83
N LEU A 591 5.32 -13.23 -1.36
CA LEU A 591 4.26 -14.18 -1.67
C LEU A 591 4.41 -14.83 -3.05
N GLN A 592 5.43 -14.45 -3.81
CA GLN A 592 5.66 -14.91 -5.18
C GLN A 592 7.02 -15.61 -5.34
N PRO A 593 7.35 -16.62 -4.51
CA PRO A 593 8.59 -17.38 -4.69
C PRO A 593 8.54 -18.18 -6.01
N PRO A 594 9.70 -18.59 -6.56
CA PRO A 594 9.75 -19.32 -7.83
C PRO A 594 8.86 -20.56 -7.86
N GLY A 595 8.14 -20.77 -8.96
CA GLY A 595 7.23 -21.90 -9.18
C GLY A 595 6.00 -21.91 -8.25
N MET A 596 5.73 -20.84 -7.51
CA MET A 596 4.66 -20.81 -6.51
C MET A 596 3.97 -19.45 -6.39
N MET A 597 2.75 -19.49 -5.85
CA MET A 597 2.00 -18.33 -5.41
C MET A 597 1.45 -18.58 -4.02
N LEU A 598 1.77 -17.72 -3.05
CA LEU A 598 1.31 -17.84 -1.68
C LEU A 598 0.07 -16.96 -1.47
N ILE A 599 -1.01 -17.56 -0.99
CA ILE A 599 -2.28 -16.87 -0.77
C ILE A 599 -2.66 -17.01 0.71
N ARG A 600 -2.99 -15.91 1.37
CA ARG A 600 -3.35 -15.93 2.80
C ARG A 600 -4.69 -16.62 3.03
N GLU A 601 -4.80 -17.35 4.12
CA GLU A 601 -6.06 -17.98 4.55
C GLU A 601 -7.22 -16.98 4.65
N THR A 602 -6.93 -15.72 4.99
CA THR A 602 -7.92 -14.63 5.13
C THR A 602 -8.35 -13.96 3.82
N THR A 603 -7.87 -14.45 2.67
CA THR A 603 -8.18 -13.89 1.34
C THR A 603 -9.05 -14.84 0.54
N PHE A 604 -8.67 -15.23 -0.68
CA PHE A 604 -9.43 -16.13 -1.53
C PHE A 604 -9.94 -17.39 -0.80
N PRO A 605 -9.16 -18.11 0.03
CA PRO A 605 -9.60 -19.36 0.66
C PRO A 605 -10.85 -19.23 1.55
N THR A 606 -11.06 -18.09 2.21
CA THR A 606 -12.18 -17.87 3.15
C THR A 606 -13.09 -16.70 2.78
N SER A 607 -12.91 -16.12 1.59
CA SER A 607 -13.81 -15.11 1.03
C SER A 607 -15.18 -15.71 0.65
N SER A 608 -16.21 -14.87 0.51
CA SER A 608 -17.60 -15.29 0.32
C SER A 608 -18.07 -15.27 -1.15
N PHE A 609 -17.32 -15.90 -2.07
CA PHE A 609 -17.64 -15.90 -3.51
C PHE A 609 -18.98 -16.53 -3.88
N GLU A 610 -19.49 -17.43 -3.06
CA GLU A 610 -20.82 -18.01 -3.23
C GLU A 610 -21.92 -16.94 -3.31
N ASN A 611 -21.76 -15.83 -2.58
CA ASN A 611 -22.75 -14.76 -2.49
C ASN A 611 -22.81 -13.96 -3.78
N LEU A 612 -21.64 -13.73 -4.38
CA LEU A 612 -21.51 -13.08 -5.68
C LEU A 612 -22.23 -13.89 -6.77
N ALA A 613 -22.05 -15.22 -6.78
CA ALA A 613 -22.74 -16.08 -7.72
C ALA A 613 -24.27 -16.01 -7.57
N ILE A 614 -24.79 -16.00 -6.34
CA ILE A 614 -26.23 -15.86 -6.04
C ILE A 614 -26.76 -14.49 -6.47
N GLU A 615 -26.01 -13.41 -6.23
CA GLU A 615 -26.43 -12.07 -6.62
C GLU A 615 -26.47 -11.91 -8.14
N LEU A 616 -25.44 -12.39 -8.85
CA LEU A 616 -25.41 -12.34 -10.30
C LEU A 616 -26.59 -13.11 -10.91
N GLN A 617 -26.99 -14.24 -10.33
CA GLN A 617 -28.24 -14.94 -10.71
C GLN A 617 -29.49 -14.08 -10.57
N GLN A 618 -29.54 -13.20 -9.57
CA GLN A 618 -30.67 -12.30 -9.35
C GLN A 618 -30.65 -11.11 -10.33
N ARG A 619 -29.46 -10.63 -10.73
CA ARG A 619 -29.28 -9.51 -11.68
C ARG A 619 -29.51 -9.92 -13.15
N GLU A 620 -29.14 -11.15 -13.52
CA GLU A 620 -29.23 -11.67 -14.90
C GLU A 620 -30.65 -11.90 -15.44
N ALA A 621 -31.70 -11.54 -14.70
CA ALA A 621 -33.01 -11.35 -15.29
C ALA A 621 -33.05 -10.27 -16.41
N THR A 622 -31.94 -9.57 -16.68
CA THR A 622 -31.87 -8.39 -17.57
C THR A 622 -30.68 -8.31 -18.55
N SER A 623 -29.72 -9.24 -18.61
CA SER A 623 -28.52 -9.14 -19.50
C SER A 623 -28.32 -10.33 -20.45
N THR A 624 -27.55 -10.12 -21.53
CA THR A 624 -27.28 -11.09 -22.62
C THR A 624 -26.00 -11.92 -22.46
N SER A 625 -25.14 -11.62 -21.48
CA SER A 625 -23.94 -12.43 -21.16
C SER A 625 -24.30 -13.60 -20.25
N GLY A 626 -23.57 -14.72 -20.33
CA GLY A 626 -23.82 -15.88 -19.46
C GLY A 626 -23.22 -15.75 -18.06
N GLN A 627 -23.94 -16.25 -17.05
CA GLN A 627 -23.58 -16.21 -15.61
C GLN A 627 -22.13 -16.58 -15.30
N GLU A 628 -21.66 -17.69 -15.88
CA GLU A 628 -20.32 -18.22 -15.66
C GLU A 628 -19.24 -17.25 -16.13
N GLU A 629 -19.47 -16.54 -17.24
CA GLU A 629 -18.53 -15.58 -17.80
C GLU A 629 -18.44 -14.32 -16.92
N GLN A 630 -19.56 -13.87 -16.35
CA GLN A 630 -19.56 -12.74 -15.42
C GLN A 630 -18.86 -13.12 -14.12
N VAL A 631 -19.18 -14.27 -13.52
CA VAL A 631 -18.49 -14.77 -12.31
C VAL A 631 -16.99 -14.91 -12.56
N PHE A 632 -16.59 -15.39 -13.74
CA PHE A 632 -15.20 -15.48 -14.13
C PHE A 632 -14.53 -14.10 -14.24
N LYS A 633 -15.17 -13.10 -14.86
CA LYS A 633 -14.66 -11.72 -14.92
C LYS A 633 -14.47 -11.12 -13.53
N GLU A 634 -15.43 -11.30 -12.62
CA GLU A 634 -15.32 -10.82 -11.25
C GLU A 634 -14.19 -11.51 -10.46
N LEU A 635 -13.96 -12.81 -10.71
CA LEU A 635 -12.83 -13.52 -10.11
C LEU A 635 -11.49 -12.95 -10.58
N LEU A 636 -11.37 -12.58 -11.86
CA LEU A 636 -10.18 -11.91 -12.38
C LEU A 636 -10.01 -10.53 -11.75
N ILE A 637 -11.08 -9.73 -11.66
CA ILE A 637 -11.08 -8.41 -11.02
C ILE A 637 -10.64 -8.50 -9.56
N TYR A 638 -11.19 -9.48 -8.83
CA TYR A 638 -10.79 -9.79 -7.48
C TYR A 638 -9.26 -9.93 -7.43
N PHE A 639 -8.68 -10.94 -8.09
CA PHE A 639 -7.24 -11.19 -8.03
C PHE A 639 -6.36 -10.04 -8.52
N CYS A 640 -6.82 -9.26 -9.50
CA CYS A 640 -6.12 -8.07 -9.97
C CYS A 640 -5.99 -7.00 -8.87
N ASN A 641 -7.00 -6.89 -8.01
CA ASN A 641 -7.07 -5.90 -6.93
C ASN A 641 -6.39 -6.36 -5.63
N ASP A 642 -5.66 -7.49 -5.61
CA ASP A 642 -4.83 -7.89 -4.47
C ASP A 642 -3.53 -7.08 -4.37
N MET A 643 -3.63 -5.94 -3.69
CA MET A 643 -2.51 -5.01 -3.51
C MET A 643 -1.54 -5.41 -2.39
N GLN A 644 -1.83 -6.48 -1.63
CA GLN A 644 -0.97 -6.94 -0.53
C GLN A 644 0.03 -8.03 -0.97
N GLY A 645 0.23 -8.16 -2.28
CA GLY A 645 1.14 -9.13 -2.87
C GLY A 645 0.52 -10.49 -3.16
N GLY A 646 -0.78 -10.67 -2.90
CA GLY A 646 -1.51 -11.90 -3.21
C GLY A 646 -2.05 -11.97 -4.65
N ASN A 647 -1.61 -11.08 -5.55
CA ASN A 647 -1.97 -11.08 -6.96
C ASN A 647 -1.26 -12.24 -7.71
N PRO A 648 -1.98 -13.29 -8.14
CA PRO A 648 -1.40 -14.47 -8.80
C PRO A 648 -0.88 -14.18 -10.22
N PHE A 649 -1.34 -13.10 -10.86
CA PHE A 649 -0.92 -12.74 -12.22
C PHE A 649 0.52 -12.24 -12.23
N ALA A 650 0.84 -11.30 -11.35
CA ALA A 650 2.21 -10.81 -11.18
C ALA A 650 3.15 -11.94 -10.73
N GLY A 651 2.70 -12.79 -9.80
CA GLY A 651 3.47 -13.93 -9.32
C GLY A 651 3.77 -14.96 -10.41
N PHE A 652 2.81 -15.27 -11.28
CA PHE A 652 3.04 -16.20 -12.38
C PHE A 652 3.99 -15.61 -13.44
N ALA A 653 3.81 -14.34 -13.82
CA ALA A 653 4.62 -13.68 -14.86
C ALA A 653 6.12 -13.59 -14.53
N ARG A 654 6.48 -13.42 -13.25
CA ARG A 654 7.87 -13.36 -12.77
C ARG A 654 8.69 -14.62 -13.08
N ASN A 655 8.04 -15.77 -13.20
CA ASN A 655 8.72 -17.05 -13.47
C ASN A 655 9.38 -17.11 -14.85
N PHE A 656 8.82 -16.45 -15.86
CA PHE A 656 9.29 -16.60 -17.25
C PHE A 656 10.65 -15.95 -17.51
N VAL A 657 10.95 -14.84 -16.82
CA VAL A 657 12.16 -14.04 -17.08
C VAL A 657 12.86 -13.64 -15.78
N SER A 658 12.16 -12.97 -14.87
CA SER A 658 12.73 -12.34 -13.67
C SER A 658 13.35 -13.31 -12.66
N HIS A 659 12.95 -14.58 -12.68
CA HIS A 659 13.58 -15.65 -11.90
C HIS A 659 14.64 -16.45 -12.66
N GLN A 660 14.80 -16.21 -13.96
CA GLN A 660 15.74 -16.93 -14.84
C GLN A 660 17.02 -16.15 -15.13
N VAL A 661 16.94 -14.82 -15.07
CA VAL A 661 18.05 -13.89 -15.31
C VAL A 661 18.06 -12.78 -14.26
N SER A 662 19.24 -12.24 -13.97
CA SER A 662 19.40 -11.06 -13.11
C SER A 662 20.21 -10.00 -13.86
N VAL A 663 19.91 -8.71 -13.62
CA VAL A 663 20.65 -7.60 -14.22
C VAL A 663 21.73 -7.09 -13.26
N GLY A 664 22.89 -6.71 -13.82
CA GLY A 664 24.10 -6.27 -13.12
C GLY A 664 23.98 -4.91 -12.42
N PRO A 665 25.05 -4.46 -11.73
CA PRO A 665 24.99 -3.43 -10.67
C PRO A 665 24.48 -2.06 -11.07
N ARG A 666 24.86 -1.55 -12.25
CA ARG A 666 24.50 -0.20 -12.66
C ARG A 666 23.07 -0.20 -13.20
N GLY A 667 22.16 0.46 -12.49
CA GLY A 667 20.74 0.50 -12.89
C GLY A 667 19.98 -0.81 -12.71
N ALA A 668 20.50 -1.74 -11.91
CA ALA A 668 19.92 -3.06 -11.67
C ALA A 668 18.41 -2.99 -11.39
N ILE A 669 18.00 -2.11 -10.47
CA ILE A 669 16.60 -1.93 -10.07
C ILE A 669 15.73 -1.50 -11.25
N SER A 670 16.16 -0.47 -11.99
CA SER A 670 15.38 0.12 -13.08
C SER A 670 15.26 -0.82 -14.27
N LEU A 671 16.33 -1.55 -14.59
CA LEU A 671 16.35 -2.54 -15.67
C LEU A 671 15.58 -3.81 -15.30
N GLN A 672 15.74 -4.31 -14.07
CA GLN A 672 14.96 -5.44 -13.55
C GLN A 672 13.47 -5.11 -13.57
N TYR A 673 13.09 -3.91 -13.13
CA TYR A 673 11.72 -3.42 -13.21
C TYR A 673 11.23 -3.39 -14.66
N LEU A 674 12.01 -2.86 -15.60
CA LEU A 674 11.65 -2.83 -17.02
C LEU A 674 11.39 -4.24 -17.57
N ILE A 675 12.27 -5.20 -17.29
CA ILE A 675 12.11 -6.60 -17.70
C ILE A 675 10.84 -7.22 -17.08
N GLU A 676 10.58 -6.96 -15.79
CA GLU A 676 9.35 -7.40 -15.10
C GLU A 676 8.09 -6.82 -15.77
N GLN A 677 8.08 -5.53 -16.08
CA GLN A 677 6.96 -4.87 -16.76
C GLN A 677 6.73 -5.43 -18.15
N LEU A 678 7.79 -5.56 -18.96
CA LEU A 678 7.70 -6.10 -20.32
C LEU A 678 7.15 -7.53 -20.30
N SER A 679 7.68 -8.40 -19.42
CA SER A 679 7.19 -9.76 -19.25
C SER A 679 5.71 -9.80 -18.85
N ASN A 680 5.31 -8.99 -17.86
CA ASN A 680 3.94 -8.96 -17.38
C ASN A 680 2.95 -8.47 -18.46
N GLN A 681 3.26 -7.36 -19.14
CA GLN A 681 2.38 -6.82 -20.19
C GLN A 681 2.24 -7.79 -21.38
N LEU A 682 3.32 -8.46 -21.78
CA LEU A 682 3.27 -9.44 -22.87
C LEU A 682 2.48 -10.70 -22.52
N ILE A 683 2.68 -11.24 -21.32
CA ILE A 683 2.09 -12.52 -20.93
C ILE A 683 0.67 -12.31 -20.41
N MET A 684 0.51 -11.45 -19.40
CA MET A 684 -0.76 -11.24 -18.68
C MET A 684 -1.72 -10.30 -19.40
N GLN A 685 -1.21 -9.39 -20.25
CA GLN A 685 -1.97 -8.28 -20.83
C GLN A 685 -2.62 -7.39 -19.76
N THR A 686 -1.92 -7.21 -18.64
CA THR A 686 -2.32 -6.31 -17.58
C THR A 686 -1.31 -5.17 -17.47
N GLU A 687 -1.82 -3.94 -17.38
CA GLU A 687 -0.98 -2.74 -17.18
C GLU A 687 -0.46 -2.67 -15.73
N SER A 688 -1.18 -3.28 -14.78
CA SER A 688 -0.86 -3.25 -13.36
C SER A 688 0.10 -4.38 -12.97
N LEU A 689 1.38 -4.06 -12.80
CA LEU A 689 2.25 -4.85 -11.92
C LEU A 689 1.99 -4.35 -10.50
N SER A 690 1.30 -5.16 -9.68
CA SER A 690 1.10 -4.84 -8.27
C SER A 690 2.45 -5.00 -7.54
N LEU A 691 3.29 -3.98 -7.59
CA LEU A 691 4.51 -3.90 -6.79
C LEU A 691 4.14 -3.48 -5.38
N LEU A 692 3.94 -4.46 -4.50
CA LEU A 692 3.86 -4.16 -3.08
C LEU A 692 5.14 -3.41 -2.67
N SER A 693 4.99 -2.29 -1.97
CA SER A 693 6.09 -1.66 -1.27
C SER A 693 5.66 -1.43 0.16
N ALA A 694 6.00 -2.38 1.04
CA ALA A 694 5.57 -2.29 2.43
C ALA A 694 6.16 -1.06 3.12
N SER A 695 7.35 -0.57 2.73
CA SER A 695 7.97 0.63 3.33
C SER A 695 7.05 1.87 3.28
N LYS A 696 6.15 1.93 2.30
CA LYS A 696 5.11 2.98 2.12
C LYS A 696 3.88 2.81 3.00
N PHE A 697 3.73 1.68 3.67
CA PHE A 697 2.65 1.43 4.61
C PHE A 697 2.83 2.32 5.84
N ASP A 698 2.29 3.54 5.80
CA ASP A 698 2.39 4.48 6.91
C ASP A 698 1.20 4.42 7.86
N ALA A 699 1.47 4.74 9.12
CA ALA A 699 0.50 4.80 10.20
C ALA A 699 -0.59 5.86 10.00
N ARG A 700 -0.45 6.75 9.00
CA ARG A 700 -1.34 7.90 8.69
C ARG A 700 -2.20 7.74 7.42
N ILE A 701 -2.10 6.59 6.78
CA ILE A 701 -3.20 6.00 6.01
C ILE A 701 -4.15 5.28 7.01
N PRO A 702 -4.85 5.96 7.94
CA PRO A 702 -6.09 5.41 8.52
C PRO A 702 -7.34 5.98 7.90
N ASN A 703 -7.29 7.17 7.30
CA ASN A 703 -8.51 7.81 6.82
C ASN A 703 -9.08 7.07 5.59
N LEU A 704 -8.25 6.57 4.70
CA LEU A 704 -8.69 5.61 3.66
C LEU A 704 -9.11 4.24 4.21
N TRP A 705 -8.64 3.87 5.40
CA TRP A 705 -8.83 2.53 6.01
C TRP A 705 -10.04 2.43 6.93
N ILE A 706 -10.55 3.56 7.42
CA ILE A 706 -11.70 3.65 8.32
C ILE A 706 -12.90 4.32 7.63
N SER A 707 -12.67 5.21 6.64
CA SER A 707 -13.77 5.98 6.04
C SER A 707 -14.53 5.26 4.94
N GLY A 708 -14.22 3.99 4.63
CA GLY A 708 -15.04 3.10 3.78
C GLY A 708 -15.74 3.85 2.66
N THR A 709 -15.03 4.71 1.93
CA THR A 709 -15.69 5.55 0.93
C THR A 709 -16.18 4.58 -0.14
N PRO A 710 -17.51 4.50 -0.37
CA PRO A 710 -18.08 3.58 -1.35
C PRO A 710 -17.54 3.81 -2.76
N LEU A 711 -16.94 4.98 -3.02
CA LEU A 711 -16.32 5.35 -4.29
C LEU A 711 -15.11 4.49 -4.68
N SER A 712 -14.34 3.95 -3.72
CA SER A 712 -13.24 3.01 -4.02
C SER A 712 -13.74 1.61 -4.44
N GLN A 713 -15.05 1.35 -4.30
CA GLN A 713 -15.68 0.05 -4.48
C GLN A 713 -16.24 -0.19 -5.89
N TYR A 714 -16.01 0.73 -6.84
CA TYR A 714 -16.54 0.64 -8.22
C TYR A 714 -15.47 0.60 -9.30
N VAL A 715 -14.22 0.35 -8.91
CA VAL A 715 -13.08 0.49 -9.82
C VAL A 715 -12.67 -0.86 -10.43
N PRO A 716 -12.68 -1.02 -11.76
CA PRO A 716 -12.07 -2.18 -12.42
C PRO A 716 -10.58 -2.26 -12.11
N CYS A 717 -9.98 -3.43 -12.34
CA CYS A 717 -8.55 -3.69 -12.24
C CYS A 717 -7.68 -2.43 -12.47
N GLY A 718 -7.14 -1.83 -11.39
CA GLY A 718 -6.11 -0.80 -11.52
C GLY A 718 -6.35 0.62 -11.00
N ALA A 719 -7.43 0.99 -10.29
CA ALA A 719 -7.49 2.35 -9.69
C ALA A 719 -8.09 2.53 -8.26
N PRO A 720 -7.58 1.88 -7.19
CA PRO A 720 -7.77 2.38 -5.83
C PRO A 720 -6.59 3.25 -5.35
N THR A 721 -6.92 4.43 -4.80
CA THR A 721 -6.03 5.47 -4.21
C THR A 721 -4.63 4.97 -3.81
N GLY A 722 -3.64 5.33 -4.62
CA GLY A 722 -2.25 4.88 -4.55
C GLY A 722 -1.71 4.28 -5.86
N THR A 723 -2.47 4.34 -6.97
CA THR A 723 -2.06 3.76 -8.24
C THR A 723 -1.06 4.63 -8.99
N ARG A 724 -0.54 4.12 -10.11
CA ARG A 724 0.37 4.84 -11.00
C ARG A 724 -0.25 6.17 -11.43
N GLU A 725 -1.54 6.22 -11.77
CA GLU A 725 -2.21 7.47 -12.15
C GLU A 725 -2.21 8.47 -10.99
N ASP A 726 -2.53 8.03 -9.77
CA ASP A 726 -2.49 8.91 -8.59
C ASP A 726 -1.07 9.44 -8.33
N ILE A 727 -0.04 8.60 -8.51
CA ILE A 727 1.37 8.96 -8.32
C ILE A 727 1.87 9.90 -9.42
N ALA A 728 1.46 9.65 -10.67
CA ALA A 728 1.83 10.43 -11.85
C ALA A 728 1.15 11.80 -11.87
N VAL A 729 0.16 12.05 -11.02
CA VAL A 729 -0.40 13.39 -10.83
C VAL A 729 0.40 14.19 -9.79
N LEU A 730 1.07 13.54 -8.84
CA LEU A 730 1.75 14.21 -7.73
C LEU A 730 2.89 15.10 -8.25
N PRO A 731 2.83 16.43 -8.04
CA PRO A 731 3.86 17.34 -8.51
C PRO A 731 5.26 17.01 -7.97
N SER A 732 5.36 16.52 -6.73
CA SER A 732 6.63 16.09 -6.14
C SER A 732 7.31 14.94 -6.92
N THR A 733 6.54 14.07 -7.57
CA THR A 733 7.09 13.02 -8.45
C THR A 733 7.79 13.65 -9.66
N TRP A 734 7.16 14.66 -10.27
CA TRP A 734 7.70 15.34 -11.45
C TRP A 734 8.92 16.19 -11.14
N GLU A 735 8.93 16.88 -10.00
CA GLU A 735 10.11 17.67 -9.60
C GLU A 735 11.37 16.81 -9.49
N VAL A 736 11.25 15.60 -8.94
CA VAL A 736 12.36 14.67 -8.82
C VAL A 736 12.71 14.05 -10.18
N MET A 737 11.70 13.67 -10.96
CA MET A 737 11.86 13.08 -12.29
C MET A 737 12.55 14.01 -13.29
N ASP A 738 12.27 15.33 -13.23
CA ASP A 738 12.87 16.34 -14.10
C ASP A 738 14.36 16.59 -13.73
N GLN A 739 14.77 16.28 -12.50
CA GLN A 739 16.11 16.58 -11.96
C GLN A 739 17.07 15.40 -11.97
N THR A 740 16.56 14.17 -11.82
CA THR A 740 17.39 12.96 -11.63
C THR A 740 17.08 11.92 -12.70
N ALA A 741 18.12 11.37 -13.32
CA ALA A 741 17.98 10.27 -14.27
C ALA A 741 17.53 8.99 -13.56
N LEU A 742 16.73 8.14 -14.21
CA LEU A 742 16.14 6.95 -13.60
C LEU A 742 17.21 5.98 -13.05
N ILE A 743 18.39 5.92 -13.67
CA ILE A 743 19.51 5.07 -13.26
C ILE A 743 20.30 5.62 -12.05
N ASP A 744 20.25 6.93 -11.81
CA ASP A 744 21.02 7.62 -10.77
C ASP A 744 20.23 7.76 -9.46
N HIS A 745 18.98 7.29 -9.44
CA HIS A 745 18.16 7.28 -8.24
C HIS A 745 18.77 6.38 -7.15
N ASN A 746 18.97 6.97 -5.98
CA ASN A 746 19.38 6.24 -4.79
C ASN A 746 18.14 5.87 -3.95
N PHE A 747 17.68 4.64 -4.12
CA PHE A 747 16.52 4.09 -3.42
C PHE A 747 16.73 3.92 -1.91
N SER A 748 17.97 3.93 -1.43
CA SER A 748 18.28 3.94 0.00
C SER A 748 18.14 5.32 0.66
N ILE A 749 18.30 6.42 -0.09
CA ILE A 749 18.23 7.81 0.45
C ILE A 749 16.80 8.35 0.39
N ASP A 750 16.16 8.28 -0.79
CA ASP A 750 14.76 8.68 -0.97
C ASP A 750 13.96 7.57 -1.67
N PRO A 751 13.57 6.51 -0.93
CA PRO A 751 12.85 5.37 -1.49
C PRO A 751 11.48 5.76 -2.04
N ILE A 752 10.81 6.74 -1.44
CA ILE A 752 9.44 7.09 -1.84
C ILE A 752 9.47 7.83 -3.18
N ALA A 753 10.29 8.88 -3.29
CA ALA A 753 10.42 9.63 -4.54
C ALA A 753 10.96 8.73 -5.66
N SER A 754 12.03 7.98 -5.40
CA SER A 754 12.66 7.10 -6.40
C SER A 754 11.69 6.02 -6.91
N TYR A 755 10.88 5.42 -6.03
CA TYR A 755 9.83 4.49 -6.44
C TYR A 755 8.75 5.15 -7.30
N ARG A 756 8.31 6.37 -6.94
CA ARG A 756 7.28 7.08 -7.69
C ARG A 756 7.75 7.36 -9.13
N VAL A 757 9.00 7.79 -9.28
CA VAL A 757 9.63 7.98 -10.60
C VAL A 757 9.76 6.64 -11.34
N LEU A 758 10.20 5.57 -10.67
CA LEU A 758 10.30 4.24 -11.26
C LEU A 758 8.96 3.73 -11.82
N LEU A 759 7.88 3.83 -11.03
CA LEU A 759 6.55 3.41 -11.47
C LEU A 759 6.02 4.24 -12.64
N THR A 760 6.33 5.54 -12.67
CA THR A 760 5.80 6.46 -13.69
C THR A 760 6.61 6.34 -14.98
N LYS A 761 7.92 6.60 -14.91
CA LYS A 761 8.83 6.62 -16.06
C LYS A 761 9.13 5.22 -16.58
N GLY A 762 9.35 4.25 -15.70
CA GLY A 762 9.68 2.88 -16.09
C GLY A 762 8.50 2.18 -16.80
N HIS A 763 7.27 2.39 -16.33
CA HIS A 763 6.09 1.83 -16.98
C HIS A 763 5.85 2.44 -18.37
N ALA A 764 5.91 3.78 -18.46
CA ALA A 764 5.75 4.48 -19.74
C ALA A 764 6.80 4.04 -20.77
N LEU A 765 8.05 3.80 -20.33
CA LEU A 765 9.09 3.23 -21.16
C LEU A 765 8.73 1.81 -21.65
N ALA A 766 8.28 0.92 -20.76
CA ALA A 766 7.88 -0.45 -21.13
C ALA A 766 6.75 -0.45 -22.18
N GLN A 767 5.69 0.32 -21.93
CA GLN A 767 4.54 0.46 -22.84
C GLN A 767 4.97 1.03 -24.20
N SER A 768 5.85 2.03 -24.18
CA SER A 768 6.38 2.64 -25.40
C SER A 768 7.22 1.67 -26.23
N LEU A 769 8.02 0.81 -25.59
CA LEU A 769 8.82 -0.20 -26.29
C LEU A 769 7.97 -1.29 -26.93
N ILE A 770 6.95 -1.79 -26.21
CA ILE A 770 6.00 -2.76 -26.76
C ILE A 770 5.24 -2.16 -27.95
N THR A 771 4.85 -0.89 -27.85
CA THR A 771 4.18 -0.16 -28.93
C THR A 771 5.10 0.04 -30.14
N HIS A 772 6.35 0.44 -29.92
CA HIS A 772 7.29 0.76 -31.00
C HIS A 772 7.78 -0.47 -31.75
N TYR A 773 8.21 -1.50 -31.02
CA TYR A 773 8.81 -2.70 -31.62
C TYR A 773 7.81 -3.84 -31.85
N GLY A 774 6.63 -3.76 -31.25
CA GLY A 774 5.63 -4.82 -31.26
C GLY A 774 5.94 -5.94 -30.26
N ALA A 775 4.88 -6.64 -29.84
CA ALA A 775 4.97 -7.71 -28.85
C ALA A 775 5.91 -8.85 -29.26
N GLU A 776 5.98 -9.20 -30.54
CA GLU A 776 6.84 -10.28 -31.05
C GLU A 776 8.34 -9.99 -30.91
N ASN A 777 8.78 -8.77 -31.24
CA ASN A 777 10.19 -8.41 -31.17
C ASN A 777 10.65 -8.26 -29.71
N ILE A 778 9.81 -7.67 -28.85
CA ILE A 778 10.10 -7.64 -27.40
C ILE A 778 10.13 -9.07 -26.84
N GLY A 779 9.21 -9.95 -27.26
CA GLY A 779 9.22 -11.36 -26.88
C GLY A 779 10.52 -12.07 -27.27
N ARG A 780 11.01 -11.85 -28.49
CA ARG A 780 12.31 -12.36 -28.96
C ARG A 780 13.49 -11.81 -28.15
N PHE A 781 13.46 -10.52 -27.82
CA PHE A 781 14.47 -9.90 -26.97
C PHE A 781 14.55 -10.56 -25.58
N LEU A 782 13.39 -10.73 -24.92
CA LEU A 782 13.34 -11.42 -23.64
C LEU A 782 13.77 -12.90 -23.76
N HIS A 783 13.37 -13.58 -24.84
CA HIS A 783 13.77 -14.96 -25.11
C HIS A 783 15.29 -15.11 -25.27
N GLN A 784 15.93 -14.24 -26.04
CA GLN A 784 17.38 -14.25 -26.21
C GLN A 784 18.11 -13.90 -24.91
N ALA A 785 17.61 -12.94 -24.13
CA ALA A 785 18.17 -12.61 -22.84
C ALA A 785 18.15 -13.83 -21.89
N VAL A 786 17.02 -14.54 -21.82
CA VAL A 786 16.90 -15.77 -21.03
C VAL A 786 17.78 -16.89 -21.59
N THR A 787 17.81 -17.10 -22.90
CA THR A 787 18.53 -18.24 -23.51
C THR A 787 20.04 -18.08 -23.44
N ASN A 788 20.56 -16.87 -23.67
CA ASN A 788 22.00 -16.62 -23.72
C ASN A 788 22.62 -16.52 -22.32
N TYR A 789 21.83 -16.11 -21.32
CA TYR A 789 22.31 -15.78 -19.97
C TYR A 789 21.50 -16.48 -18.86
N GLN A 790 20.87 -17.62 -19.15
CA GLN A 790 20.10 -18.36 -18.14
C GLN A 790 20.98 -18.70 -16.93
N GLY A 791 20.53 -18.32 -15.74
CA GLY A 791 21.29 -18.55 -14.51
C GLY A 791 22.53 -17.66 -14.36
N GLN A 792 22.67 -16.61 -15.18
CA GLN A 792 23.78 -15.67 -15.14
C GLN A 792 23.29 -14.23 -14.94
N ASN A 793 24.25 -13.34 -14.68
CA ASN A 793 24.01 -11.93 -14.46
C ASN A 793 24.35 -11.14 -15.73
N LEU A 794 23.42 -10.35 -16.25
CA LEU A 794 23.61 -9.54 -17.45
C LEU A 794 24.01 -8.12 -17.10
N SER A 795 25.14 -7.65 -17.62
CA SER A 795 25.49 -6.23 -17.62
C SER A 795 24.58 -5.41 -18.56
N THR A 796 24.58 -4.09 -18.41
CA THR A 796 23.82 -3.18 -19.28
C THR A 796 24.32 -3.28 -20.73
N GLU A 797 25.62 -3.46 -20.92
CA GLU A 797 26.25 -3.64 -22.23
C GLU A 797 25.82 -4.95 -22.90
N GLU A 798 25.76 -6.05 -22.15
CA GLU A 798 25.27 -7.35 -22.65
C GLU A 798 23.79 -7.29 -23.02
N LEU A 799 22.97 -6.61 -22.20
CA LEU A 799 21.55 -6.42 -22.50
C LEU A 799 21.34 -5.58 -23.77
N SER A 800 22.15 -4.54 -23.97
CA SER A 800 22.17 -3.75 -25.20
C SER A 800 22.58 -4.59 -26.41
N GLY A 801 23.58 -5.46 -26.25
CA GLY A 801 24.00 -6.42 -27.27
C GLY A 801 22.86 -7.36 -27.70
N VAL A 802 22.16 -7.96 -26.73
CA VAL A 802 20.98 -8.81 -27.00
C VAL A 802 19.86 -8.03 -27.69
N ALA A 803 19.61 -6.78 -27.28
CA ALA A 803 18.63 -5.93 -27.94
C ALA A 803 18.99 -5.67 -29.42
N ALA A 804 20.26 -5.39 -29.71
CA ALA A 804 20.73 -5.13 -31.07
C ALA A 804 20.56 -6.34 -32.00
N GLU A 805 20.73 -7.57 -31.50
CA GLU A 805 20.52 -8.81 -32.27
C GLU A 805 19.08 -8.98 -32.79
N VAL A 806 18.09 -8.42 -32.09
CA VAL A 806 16.67 -8.44 -32.48
C VAL A 806 16.26 -7.15 -33.22
N GLY A 807 17.19 -6.24 -33.47
CA GLY A 807 16.92 -4.97 -34.13
C GLY A 807 16.29 -3.91 -33.21
N ILE A 808 16.41 -4.07 -31.88
CA ILE A 808 16.02 -3.05 -30.91
C ILE A 808 17.20 -2.11 -30.69
N ASN A 809 17.05 -0.84 -31.06
CA ASN A 809 18.07 0.17 -30.85
C ASN A 809 18.00 0.70 -29.40
N PHE A 810 18.72 0.01 -28.52
CA PHE A 810 18.76 0.33 -27.08
C PHE A 810 19.35 1.72 -26.81
N GLU A 811 20.35 2.14 -27.58
CA GLU A 811 21.01 3.46 -27.43
C GLU A 811 20.08 4.62 -27.78
N GLN A 812 19.21 4.45 -28.78
CA GLN A 812 18.31 5.51 -29.22
C GLN A 812 17.01 5.56 -28.41
N PHE A 813 16.46 4.39 -28.04
CA PHE A 813 15.13 4.33 -27.45
C PHE A 813 15.13 4.04 -25.95
N VAL A 814 16.12 3.33 -25.40
CA VAL A 814 16.10 2.92 -23.99
C VAL A 814 17.03 3.79 -23.13
N LEU A 815 18.30 3.92 -23.52
CA LEU A 815 19.29 4.68 -22.72
C LEU A 815 18.87 6.13 -22.45
N PRO A 816 18.29 6.91 -23.38
CA PRO A 816 17.92 8.29 -23.11
C PRO A 816 16.84 8.43 -22.02
N TRP A 817 15.97 7.42 -21.87
CA TRP A 817 14.98 7.37 -20.81
C TRP A 817 15.58 6.96 -19.45
N LEU A 818 16.62 6.11 -19.46
CA LEU A 818 17.27 5.61 -18.24
C LEU A 818 18.34 6.57 -17.69
N GLU A 819 19.20 7.09 -18.56
CA GLU A 819 20.35 7.95 -18.21
C GLU A 819 20.01 9.46 -18.28
N GLY A 820 18.88 9.83 -18.86
CA GLY A 820 18.41 11.21 -18.92
C GLY A 820 17.23 11.49 -17.98
N SER A 821 17.08 12.75 -17.56
CA SER A 821 15.89 13.24 -16.86
C SER A 821 14.84 13.86 -17.81
N ALA A 822 15.20 14.12 -19.07
CA ALA A 822 14.29 14.69 -20.06
C ALA A 822 13.02 13.83 -20.26
N LEU A 823 11.94 14.48 -20.70
CA LEU A 823 10.66 13.90 -21.07
C LEU A 823 10.17 14.53 -22.37
N PRO A 824 9.29 13.89 -23.15
CA PRO A 824 8.67 14.54 -24.30
C PRO A 824 7.69 15.63 -23.83
N GLY A 825 7.38 16.57 -24.72
CA GLY A 825 6.44 17.66 -24.45
C GLY A 825 5.69 18.05 -25.71
N PHE A 826 4.38 17.85 -25.72
CA PHE A 826 3.57 18.02 -26.92
C PHE A 826 2.84 19.36 -26.92
N ILE A 827 2.97 20.07 -28.04
CA ILE A 827 2.29 21.33 -28.34
C ILE A 827 1.43 21.12 -29.57
N VAL A 828 0.22 21.68 -29.54
CA VAL A 828 -0.77 21.52 -30.61
C VAL A 828 -1.17 22.88 -31.14
N ASP A 829 -1.41 22.99 -32.43
CA ASP A 829 -2.03 24.18 -33.02
C ASP A 829 -3.56 24.10 -33.04
N SER A 830 -4.21 25.19 -33.45
CA SER A 830 -5.66 25.22 -33.57
C SER A 830 -6.12 24.30 -34.71
N PRO A 831 -7.08 23.39 -34.46
CA PRO A 831 -7.61 22.50 -35.48
C PRO A 831 -8.43 23.28 -36.51
N SER A 832 -8.38 22.81 -37.76
CA SER A 832 -9.22 23.28 -38.86
C SER A 832 -10.22 22.20 -39.24
N VAL A 833 -11.50 22.57 -39.34
CA VAL A 833 -12.58 21.66 -39.72
C VAL A 833 -13.00 22.00 -41.14
N SER A 834 -12.99 21.00 -42.01
CA SER A 834 -13.41 21.14 -43.40
C SER A 834 -14.57 20.19 -43.68
N MET A 835 -15.61 20.71 -44.33
CA MET A 835 -16.73 19.88 -44.81
C MET A 835 -16.37 19.34 -46.20
N LEU A 836 -16.46 18.03 -46.37
CA LEU A 836 -16.21 17.35 -47.64
C LEU A 836 -17.50 17.29 -48.46
N ASN A 837 -17.37 17.35 -49.79
CA ASN A 837 -18.50 17.15 -50.69
C ASN A 837 -19.12 15.75 -50.48
N PRO A 838 -20.46 15.61 -50.57
CA PRO A 838 -21.11 14.34 -50.35
C PRO A 838 -20.57 13.27 -51.31
N SER A 839 -20.18 12.12 -50.76
CA SER A 839 -19.81 10.94 -51.55
C SER A 839 -20.99 10.50 -52.42
N GLU A 840 -20.77 9.63 -53.42
CA GLU A 840 -21.86 9.09 -54.28
C GLU A 840 -23.03 8.44 -53.49
N GLN A 841 -22.84 8.19 -52.18
CA GLN A 841 -23.83 7.64 -51.25
C GLN A 841 -24.60 8.70 -50.43
N GLY A 842 -24.32 9.99 -50.58
CA GLY A 842 -25.13 11.09 -50.01
C GLY A 842 -24.88 11.45 -48.54
N PHE A 843 -23.82 10.94 -47.91
CA PHE A 843 -23.43 11.33 -46.55
C PHE A 843 -22.51 12.56 -46.56
N THR A 844 -22.72 13.50 -45.64
CA THR A 844 -21.79 14.62 -45.40
C THR A 844 -20.64 14.11 -44.54
N GLU A 845 -19.41 14.23 -45.03
CA GLU A 845 -18.21 13.84 -44.29
C GLU A 845 -17.46 15.10 -43.82
N TYR A 846 -16.87 15.01 -42.63
CA TYR A 846 -16.06 16.06 -42.04
C TYR A 846 -14.61 15.61 -41.96
N GLN A 847 -13.69 16.53 -42.24
CA GLN A 847 -12.26 16.34 -42.06
C GLN A 847 -11.74 17.39 -41.06
N THR A 848 -11.28 16.92 -39.91
CA THR A 848 -10.64 17.78 -38.91
C THR A 848 -9.12 17.57 -38.96
N THR A 849 -8.36 18.63 -39.16
CA THR A 849 -6.89 18.57 -39.23
C THR A 849 -6.21 19.52 -38.24
N PHE A 850 -5.17 19.03 -37.57
CA PHE A 850 -4.32 19.82 -36.66
C PHE A 850 -2.91 19.26 -36.67
N ARG A 851 -1.94 19.98 -36.11
CA ARG A 851 -0.52 19.63 -36.06
C ARG A 851 -0.06 19.54 -34.62
N VAL A 852 0.69 18.48 -34.33
CA VAL A 852 1.31 18.21 -33.03
C VAL A 852 2.82 18.30 -33.20
N HIS A 853 3.48 19.08 -32.36
CA HIS A 853 4.94 19.22 -32.29
C HIS A 853 5.46 18.72 -30.95
N ASN A 854 6.54 17.95 -30.98
CA ASN A 854 7.29 17.64 -29.77
C ASN A 854 8.39 18.69 -29.60
N ALA A 855 8.21 19.60 -28.65
CA ALA A 855 9.17 20.68 -28.42
C ALA A 855 10.43 20.21 -27.68
N GLU A 856 10.41 19.00 -27.14
CA GLU A 856 11.52 18.41 -26.38
C GLU A 856 12.42 17.54 -27.25
N THR A 857 13.58 17.17 -26.69
CA THR A 857 14.58 16.31 -27.36
C THR A 857 14.20 14.83 -27.30
N LEU A 858 13.50 14.41 -26.24
CA LEU A 858 13.14 13.01 -26.05
C LEU A 858 11.90 12.68 -26.89
N TRP A 859 11.89 11.48 -27.47
CA TRP A 859 10.75 10.97 -28.22
C TRP A 859 9.59 10.57 -27.28
N GLY A 860 8.37 10.47 -27.81
CA GLY A 860 7.21 9.99 -27.04
C GLY A 860 6.07 9.44 -27.90
N TYR A 861 5.06 8.89 -27.22
CA TYR A 861 3.81 8.40 -27.79
C TYR A 861 2.60 9.12 -27.20
N PHE A 862 1.55 9.23 -28.00
CA PHE A 862 0.24 9.67 -27.55
C PHE A 862 -0.89 9.01 -28.35
N HIS A 863 -2.07 8.92 -27.75
CA HIS A 863 -3.32 8.65 -28.43
C HIS A 863 -4.05 9.96 -28.74
N VAL A 864 -4.86 9.94 -29.80
CA VAL A 864 -5.86 10.97 -30.08
C VAL A 864 -7.23 10.36 -29.86
N PHE A 865 -8.02 10.96 -28.99
CA PHE A 865 -9.42 10.61 -28.74
C PHE A 865 -10.32 11.71 -29.29
N TRP A 866 -11.47 11.34 -29.85
CA TRP A 866 -12.44 12.32 -30.34
C TRP A 866 -13.89 11.86 -30.17
N GLU A 867 -14.78 12.84 -30.05
CA GLU A 867 -16.22 12.65 -29.92
C GLU A 867 -16.99 13.25 -31.10
N GLU A 868 -18.00 12.51 -31.56
CA GLU A 868 -18.85 12.82 -32.72
C GLU A 868 -20.31 13.08 -32.26
N ASN A 869 -20.54 14.04 -31.34
CA ASN A 869 -21.90 14.34 -30.84
C ASN A 869 -22.20 15.84 -30.70
N ASP A 870 -23.43 16.20 -31.03
CA ASP A 870 -23.98 17.57 -31.10
C ASP A 870 -24.94 17.90 -29.92
N GLU A 871 -25.11 16.98 -28.96
CA GLU A 871 -26.04 17.17 -27.84
C GLU A 871 -25.35 17.63 -26.56
N ASP A 872 -25.98 18.64 -25.93
CA ASP A 872 -25.67 19.42 -24.74
C ASP A 872 -25.54 18.56 -23.45
N VAL A 873 -24.75 17.49 -23.46
CA VAL A 873 -24.41 16.68 -22.29
C VAL A 873 -23.32 17.42 -21.51
N ARG A 874 -23.69 18.52 -20.84
CA ARG A 874 -22.82 19.29 -19.94
C ARG A 874 -22.46 18.54 -18.63
N SER A 875 -22.68 17.23 -18.54
CA SER A 875 -22.62 16.49 -17.27
C SER A 875 -21.65 15.31 -17.23
N ARG A 876 -20.75 15.13 -18.20
CA ARG A 876 -19.59 14.23 -18.01
C ARG A 876 -18.44 15.06 -17.43
N ALA A 877 -18.15 14.83 -16.14
CA ALA A 877 -17.10 15.50 -15.41
C ALA A 877 -15.77 15.37 -16.15
N VAL A 878 -15.16 16.52 -16.41
CA VAL A 878 -13.82 16.65 -16.97
C VAL A 878 -12.81 16.07 -15.98
N PRO A 879 -11.94 15.13 -16.38
CA PRO A 879 -10.80 14.73 -15.57
C PRO A 879 -9.71 15.81 -15.68
N GLY A 880 -9.72 16.79 -14.77
CA GLY A 880 -8.53 17.56 -14.49
C GLY A 880 -7.49 16.66 -13.83
N PRO A 881 -6.17 16.99 -13.91
CA PRO A 881 -5.11 16.23 -13.25
C PRO A 881 -5.40 15.99 -11.76
N PHE A 882 -6.12 16.90 -11.08
CA PHE A 882 -6.45 16.77 -9.66
C PHE A 882 -7.83 16.14 -9.35
N SER A 883 -8.71 15.92 -10.34
CA SER A 883 -10.09 15.43 -10.10
C SER A 883 -10.26 13.91 -10.23
N VAL A 884 -9.18 13.14 -10.23
CA VAL A 884 -9.21 11.66 -10.28
C VAL A 884 -9.98 11.04 -9.10
N GLN A 885 -10.27 11.79 -8.03
CA GLN A 885 -11.03 11.26 -6.89
C GLN A 885 -12.52 10.96 -7.14
N SER A 886 -13.15 11.41 -8.24
CA SER A 886 -14.60 11.22 -8.44
C SER A 886 -15.03 10.42 -9.67
N ALA A 887 -14.13 9.93 -10.52
CA ALA A 887 -14.50 9.10 -11.66
C ALA A 887 -14.60 7.61 -11.25
N SER A 888 -15.65 7.28 -10.49
CA SER A 888 -15.93 5.92 -9.98
C SER A 888 -16.64 5.02 -10.97
N SER A 889 -16.30 5.09 -12.25
CA SER A 889 -16.84 4.18 -13.27
C SER A 889 -15.72 3.67 -14.14
N SER A 890 -15.77 2.37 -14.40
CA SER A 890 -15.15 1.67 -15.53
C SER A 890 -15.36 2.33 -16.90
N GLU A 891 -16.18 3.37 -16.95
CA GLU A 891 -16.28 4.30 -18.05
C GLU A 891 -15.33 5.46 -17.76
N TRP A 892 -14.08 5.31 -18.18
CA TRP A 892 -13.32 6.48 -18.63
C TRP A 892 -14.25 7.29 -19.55
N PRO A 893 -14.24 8.63 -19.53
CA PRO A 893 -15.09 9.43 -20.42
C PRO A 893 -14.90 9.07 -21.92
N TYR A 894 -13.83 8.34 -22.25
CA TYR A 894 -13.48 7.85 -23.58
C TYR A 894 -14.14 6.53 -24.04
N VAL A 895 -14.96 5.84 -23.25
CA VAL A 895 -15.52 4.51 -23.68
C VAL A 895 -16.42 4.62 -24.92
N ASP A 896 -17.04 5.79 -25.14
CA ASP A 896 -17.81 6.08 -26.36
C ASP A 896 -17.01 6.90 -27.40
N ALA A 897 -15.78 7.31 -27.08
CA ALA A 897 -14.94 8.13 -27.96
C ALA A 897 -14.19 7.26 -28.95
N SER A 898 -14.15 7.69 -30.21
CA SER A 898 -13.27 7.07 -31.20
C SER A 898 -11.83 7.43 -30.88
N HIS A 899 -10.90 6.54 -31.19
CA HIS A 899 -9.49 6.71 -30.83
C HIS A 899 -8.54 6.26 -31.94
N SER A 900 -7.35 6.85 -31.97
CA SER A 900 -6.27 6.46 -32.85
C SER A 900 -5.45 5.31 -32.24
N ASP A 901 -4.76 4.56 -33.11
CA ASP A 901 -3.57 3.83 -32.70
C ASP A 901 -2.53 4.80 -32.09
N PRO A 902 -1.61 4.31 -31.24
CA PRO A 902 -0.56 5.15 -30.67
C PRO A 902 0.29 5.83 -31.77
N ILE A 903 0.46 7.15 -31.65
CA ILE A 903 1.24 7.95 -32.61
C ILE A 903 2.62 8.24 -32.02
N PHE A 904 3.67 7.79 -32.70
CA PHE A 904 5.06 8.09 -32.37
C PHE A 904 5.42 9.52 -32.79
N LEU A 905 6.14 10.27 -31.95
CA LEU A 905 6.71 11.55 -32.31
C LEU A 905 8.11 11.72 -31.73
N ALA A 906 9.12 11.80 -32.61
CA ALA A 906 10.49 12.04 -32.19
C ALA A 906 10.69 13.48 -31.69
N GLY A 907 11.79 13.72 -30.97
CA GLY A 907 12.12 15.06 -30.47
C GLY A 907 12.27 16.08 -31.61
N HIS A 908 11.76 17.28 -31.38
CA HIS A 908 11.75 18.40 -32.33
C HIS A 908 11.09 18.11 -33.69
N GLN A 909 10.25 17.08 -33.78
CA GLN A 909 9.48 16.76 -34.98
C GLN A 909 8.00 17.10 -34.84
N SER A 910 7.32 17.18 -35.97
CA SER A 910 5.89 17.48 -36.04
C SER A 910 5.14 16.50 -36.92
N LYS A 911 3.91 16.18 -36.52
CA LYS A 911 2.97 15.39 -37.30
C LYS A 911 1.65 16.14 -37.46
N GLN A 912 1.07 16.05 -38.64
CA GLN A 912 -0.30 16.49 -38.90
C GLN A 912 -1.24 15.32 -38.66
N ILE A 913 -2.22 15.55 -37.80
CA ILE A 913 -3.30 14.63 -37.48
C ILE A 913 -4.51 14.98 -38.34
N THR A 914 -5.11 13.99 -38.97
CA THR A 914 -6.30 14.10 -39.83
C THR A 914 -7.34 13.10 -39.37
N ILE A 915 -8.48 13.61 -38.88
CA ILE A 915 -9.63 12.80 -38.47
C ILE A 915 -10.71 12.94 -39.54
N GLN A 916 -11.15 11.83 -40.10
CA GLN A 916 -12.28 11.76 -41.04
C GLN A 916 -13.46 11.14 -40.31
N SER A 917 -14.57 11.85 -40.24
CA SER A 917 -15.75 11.46 -39.46
C SER A 917 -17.05 11.74 -40.21
N SER A 918 -18.08 10.94 -39.91
CA SER A 918 -19.42 11.10 -40.51
C SER A 918 -20.21 12.28 -39.91
N LYS A 919 -19.78 12.78 -38.76
CA LYS A 919 -20.32 13.94 -38.05
C LYS A 919 -19.21 14.90 -37.70
N ARG A 920 -19.56 16.16 -37.42
CA ARG A 920 -18.61 17.15 -36.92
C ARG A 920 -18.04 16.67 -35.59
N VAL A 921 -16.71 16.65 -35.48
CA VAL A 921 -16.03 16.37 -34.21
C VAL A 921 -16.30 17.54 -33.27
N SER A 922 -16.83 17.26 -32.09
CA SER A 922 -17.14 18.28 -31.09
C SER A 922 -15.99 18.49 -30.10
N ARG A 923 -15.23 17.44 -29.80
CA ARG A 923 -14.10 17.47 -28.87
C ARG A 923 -12.97 16.54 -29.32
N ILE A 924 -11.74 16.95 -29.03
CA ILE A 924 -10.51 16.20 -29.32
C ILE A 924 -9.62 16.25 -28.08
N TRP A 925 -9.08 15.10 -27.68
CA TRP A 925 -8.09 14.99 -26.61
C TRP A 925 -6.82 14.33 -27.12
N ILE A 926 -5.68 14.82 -26.64
CA ILE A 926 -4.39 14.15 -26.79
C ILE A 926 -4.03 13.54 -25.45
N ALA A 927 -3.80 12.23 -25.44
CA ALA A 927 -3.42 11.46 -24.27
C ALA A 927 -1.99 10.92 -24.41
N PRO A 928 -0.97 11.64 -23.91
CA PRO A 928 0.40 11.16 -23.95
C PRO A 928 0.63 9.97 -22.99
N PHE A 929 1.52 9.05 -23.35
CA PHE A 929 1.93 7.96 -22.45
C PHE A 929 2.66 8.50 -21.20
N LEU A 930 3.58 9.43 -21.43
CA LEU A 930 4.23 10.26 -20.42
C LEU A 930 4.83 11.48 -21.11
N ALA A 931 4.50 12.69 -20.66
CA ALA A 931 5.03 13.94 -21.21
C ALA A 931 4.94 15.07 -20.18
N HIS A 932 5.63 16.20 -20.40
CA HIS A 932 5.50 17.40 -19.55
C HIS A 932 4.08 17.96 -19.46
N ASN A 933 3.17 17.53 -20.35
CA ASN A 933 1.73 17.81 -20.25
C ASN A 933 1.08 17.19 -18.99
N ARG A 934 1.68 16.14 -18.41
CA ARG A 934 1.28 15.39 -17.18
C ARG A 934 -0.07 14.66 -17.20
N ALA A 935 -0.98 15.02 -18.10
CA ALA A 935 -2.29 14.40 -18.25
C ALA A 935 -2.78 14.48 -19.72
N PRO A 936 -3.83 13.74 -20.09
CA PRO A 936 -4.57 14.03 -21.31
C PRO A 936 -5.07 15.47 -21.31
N PHE A 937 -5.03 16.14 -22.46
CA PHE A 937 -5.44 17.55 -22.58
C PHE A 937 -6.29 17.78 -23.83
N GLU A 938 -7.27 18.67 -23.72
CA GLU A 938 -8.21 18.99 -24.80
C GLU A 938 -7.61 19.97 -25.82
N VAL A 939 -7.84 19.67 -27.10
CA VAL A 939 -7.55 20.54 -28.24
C VAL A 939 -8.82 21.32 -28.57
N LEU A 940 -8.79 22.63 -28.32
CA LEU A 940 -9.95 23.51 -28.50
C LEU A 940 -10.29 23.68 -29.99
N ILE A 941 -11.52 23.31 -30.37
CA ILE A 941 -12.01 23.44 -31.75
C ILE A 941 -12.64 24.83 -31.97
N PRO A 942 -12.16 25.64 -32.93
CA PRO A 942 -12.77 26.92 -33.25
C PRO A 942 -14.22 26.75 -33.69
N GLN A 943 -15.12 27.64 -33.24
CA GLN A 943 -16.53 27.61 -33.63
C GLN A 943 -16.77 28.15 -35.05
N ASP A 944 -15.86 28.97 -35.60
CA ASP A 944 -16.15 29.86 -36.74
C ASP A 944 -15.33 29.61 -38.03
N GLN A 945 -14.68 28.45 -38.20
CA GLN A 945 -13.88 28.17 -39.41
C GLN A 945 -14.34 26.88 -40.12
N GLU A 946 -15.19 27.04 -41.15
CA GLU A 946 -15.52 25.98 -42.09
C GLU A 946 -14.96 26.31 -43.47
N ASN A 947 -14.00 25.51 -43.92
CA ASN A 947 -13.48 25.59 -45.29
C ASN A 947 -14.07 24.45 -46.13
N LEU A 948 -14.50 24.76 -47.35
CA LEU A 948 -14.95 23.77 -48.34
C LEU A 948 -13.72 23.18 -49.04
N VAL A 949 -13.51 21.86 -48.94
CA VAL A 949 -12.43 21.13 -49.63
C VAL A 949 -13.03 20.22 -50.70
N GLN A 950 -12.43 20.22 -51.90
CA GLN A 950 -13.09 19.76 -53.13
C GLN A 950 -12.87 18.29 -53.51
N GLU A 951 -11.85 17.59 -52.97
CA GLU A 951 -11.56 16.19 -53.35
C GLU A 951 -11.13 15.31 -52.17
N LEU A 952 -11.71 14.10 -52.15
CA LEU A 952 -11.44 13.01 -51.21
C LEU A 952 -10.25 12.18 -51.69
N SER A 953 -9.17 12.19 -50.92
CA SER A 953 -8.18 11.11 -50.91
C SER A 953 -8.11 10.59 -49.48
N PRO A 954 -8.14 9.26 -49.24
CA PRO A 954 -7.90 8.73 -47.91
C PRO A 954 -6.50 9.14 -47.46
N VAL A 955 -6.42 9.92 -46.39
CA VAL A 955 -5.15 10.37 -45.78
C VAL A 955 -4.94 9.56 -44.50
N PRO A 956 -3.72 9.05 -44.24
CA PRO A 956 -3.40 8.45 -42.95
C PRO A 956 -3.71 9.40 -41.79
N ILE A 957 -4.17 8.86 -40.65
CA ILE A 957 -4.51 9.66 -39.47
C ILE A 957 -3.33 10.55 -39.04
N ALA A 958 -2.08 10.09 -39.17
CA ALA A 958 -0.90 10.87 -38.84
C ALA A 958 0.08 10.93 -40.02
N THR A 959 0.51 12.14 -40.39
CA THR A 959 1.46 12.38 -41.49
C THR A 959 2.60 13.29 -41.03
N ASP A 960 3.82 13.02 -41.47
CA ASP A 960 4.98 13.84 -41.11
C ASP A 960 4.92 15.21 -41.78
N VAL A 961 5.12 16.27 -40.99
CA VAL A 961 5.12 17.65 -41.50
C VAL A 961 6.29 18.43 -40.95
N GLN A 962 6.85 19.31 -41.79
CA GLN A 962 7.83 20.31 -41.36
C GLN A 962 7.08 21.53 -40.85
N TRP A 963 6.56 21.42 -39.64
CA TRP A 963 5.93 22.53 -38.91
C TRP A 963 6.71 22.79 -37.63
N GLN A 964 6.90 24.06 -37.29
CA GLN A 964 7.38 24.46 -35.98
C GLN A 964 6.44 25.54 -35.45
N PRO A 965 6.17 25.57 -34.14
CA PRO A 965 5.47 26.68 -33.52
C PRO A 965 6.17 27.99 -33.91
N GLN A 966 5.40 28.98 -34.35
CA GLN A 966 5.97 30.23 -34.83
C GLN A 966 6.70 30.93 -33.67
N LYS A 967 8.02 31.09 -33.77
CA LYS A 967 8.79 31.95 -32.86
C LYS A 967 8.38 33.41 -33.10
N SER A 968 7.37 33.88 -32.37
CA SER A 968 6.99 35.28 -32.39
C SER A 968 7.99 36.12 -31.60
N GLU A 969 8.16 37.40 -31.93
CA GLU A 969 8.91 38.36 -31.09
C GLU A 969 8.22 38.66 -29.76
N VAL A 970 7.07 38.01 -29.49
CA VAL A 970 6.29 38.15 -28.26
C VAL A 970 6.96 37.36 -27.15
N VAL A 971 7.12 37.99 -25.98
CA VAL A 971 7.62 37.34 -24.76
C VAL A 971 6.42 37.02 -23.86
N ILE A 972 6.18 35.73 -23.60
CA ILE A 972 5.14 35.27 -22.66
C ILE A 972 5.85 34.78 -21.39
N VAL A 973 5.29 35.09 -20.24
CA VAL A 973 5.71 34.55 -18.94
C VAL A 973 4.50 33.90 -18.29
N ASP A 974 4.56 32.58 -18.13
CA ASP A 974 3.54 31.71 -17.55
C ASP A 974 3.78 31.48 -16.05
N ASP A 975 2.75 31.05 -15.31
CA ASP A 975 2.87 30.81 -13.87
C ASP A 975 3.83 29.65 -13.51
N LEU A 976 4.17 28.80 -14.48
CA LEU A 976 5.14 27.70 -14.33
C LEU A 976 6.56 28.04 -14.78
N ASP A 977 6.77 29.22 -15.36
CA ASP A 977 8.08 29.61 -15.86
C ASP A 977 9.07 29.90 -14.71
N PRO A 978 10.38 29.65 -14.89
CA PRO A 978 11.40 29.99 -13.88
C PRO A 978 11.43 31.48 -13.48
N ASN A 979 10.84 32.34 -14.30
CA ASN A 979 10.76 33.78 -14.06
C ASN A 979 9.49 34.21 -13.28
N PHE A 980 8.63 33.25 -12.92
CA PHE A 980 7.51 33.46 -12.02
C PHE A 980 7.88 33.13 -10.57
N SER A 981 7.45 33.95 -9.62
CA SER A 981 7.64 33.67 -8.18
C SER A 981 6.62 34.41 -7.32
N ILE A 982 6.41 33.94 -6.09
CA ILE A 982 5.65 34.71 -5.08
C ILE A 982 6.63 35.45 -4.19
N VAL A 983 6.38 36.75 -4.05
CA VAL A 983 7.21 37.66 -3.27
C VAL A 983 6.41 38.30 -2.14
N ARG A 984 7.09 38.64 -1.05
CA ARG A 984 6.50 39.32 0.10
C ARG A 984 7.09 40.72 0.21
N LYS A 985 6.24 41.70 0.47
CA LYS A 985 6.65 43.08 0.74
C LYS A 985 7.51 43.13 2.00
N ASP A 986 8.67 43.74 1.92
CA ASP A 986 9.54 43.98 3.06
C ASP A 986 8.86 44.93 4.07
N GLN A 987 9.16 44.76 5.36
CA GLN A 987 8.57 45.60 6.41
C GLN A 987 9.20 47.00 6.45
N ASP A 988 10.47 47.10 6.06
CA ASP A 988 11.28 48.32 6.17
C ASP A 988 11.52 49.01 4.81
N SER A 989 11.04 48.43 3.70
CA SER A 989 11.17 49.01 2.35
C SER A 989 9.94 48.74 1.46
N ASP A 990 9.79 49.50 0.37
CA ASP A 990 8.79 49.20 -0.67
C ASP A 990 9.26 48.10 -1.64
N ASP A 991 10.36 47.42 -1.30
CA ASP A 991 10.86 46.28 -2.06
C ASP A 991 10.11 45.00 -1.69
N TYR A 992 10.04 44.10 -2.66
CA TYR A 992 9.44 42.79 -2.51
C TYR A 992 10.58 41.76 -2.49
N LEU A 993 10.64 40.97 -1.43
CA LEU A 993 11.64 39.93 -1.23
C LEU A 993 11.04 38.56 -1.61
N PRO A 994 11.83 37.65 -2.22
CA PRO A 994 11.41 36.28 -2.43
C PRO A 994 10.98 35.64 -1.12
N ILE A 995 9.83 34.94 -1.12
CA ILE A 995 9.47 34.10 0.02
C ILE A 995 10.43 32.90 0.01
N PRO A 996 11.22 32.69 1.07
CA PRO A 996 12.07 31.50 1.13
C PRO A 996 11.17 30.26 1.07
N PRO A 997 11.54 29.22 0.30
CA PRO A 997 10.77 27.99 0.26
C PRO A 997 10.62 27.45 1.68
N GLU A 998 9.40 27.02 2.05
CA GLU A 998 9.19 26.39 3.35
C GLU A 998 10.14 25.19 3.50
N PRO A 999 10.72 24.98 4.70
CA PRO A 999 11.62 23.85 4.91
C PRO A 999 10.92 22.54 4.58
N SER A 1000 11.62 21.68 3.84
CA SER A 1000 11.22 20.34 3.35
C SER A 1000 10.78 19.34 4.42
N GLN A 1001 10.65 19.77 5.68
CA GLN A 1001 10.18 18.98 6.82
C GLN A 1001 8.64 18.87 6.88
N LEU A 1002 7.89 19.65 6.09
CA LEU A 1002 6.44 19.51 5.91
C LEU A 1002 6.08 18.56 4.75
N ARG A 1003 6.62 17.33 4.76
CA ARG A 1003 6.36 16.27 3.74
C ARG A 1003 4.91 15.73 3.69
N GLU A 1004 3.96 16.42 4.32
CA GLU A 1004 2.55 16.04 4.38
C GLU A 1004 1.70 16.73 3.31
N ARG A 1005 2.25 17.72 2.60
CA ARG A 1005 1.55 18.53 1.58
C ARG A 1005 2.29 18.46 0.25
N GLU A 1006 1.56 18.43 -0.86
CA GLU A 1006 2.12 18.45 -2.20
C GLU A 1006 2.36 19.90 -2.65
N PHE A 1007 3.52 20.14 -3.28
CA PHE A 1007 3.94 21.44 -3.79
C PHE A 1007 4.37 21.30 -5.24
N ASP A 1008 4.08 22.31 -6.07
CA ASP A 1008 4.53 22.42 -7.46
C ASP A 1008 5.31 23.73 -7.63
N ARG A 1009 6.62 23.62 -7.84
CA ARG A 1009 7.57 24.75 -7.93
C ARG A 1009 7.50 25.66 -6.69
N GLY A 1010 7.40 25.06 -5.52
CA GLY A 1010 7.38 25.76 -4.23
C GLY A 1010 6.03 26.34 -3.81
N LEU A 1011 4.97 26.16 -4.60
CA LEU A 1011 3.60 26.56 -4.23
C LEU A 1011 2.75 25.35 -3.89
N ARG A 1012 1.95 25.48 -2.83
CA ARG A 1012 1.09 24.39 -2.38
C ARG A 1012 0.01 24.12 -3.41
N VAL A 1013 -0.23 22.85 -3.69
CA VAL A 1013 -1.27 22.40 -4.62
C VAL A 1013 -2.51 21.97 -3.85
N ASN A 1014 -3.69 22.42 -4.27
CA ASN A 1014 -4.98 21.97 -3.74
C ASN A 1014 -6.07 22.09 -4.82
N ASP A 1015 -7.11 21.28 -4.69
CA ASP A 1015 -8.31 21.32 -5.56
C ASP A 1015 -9.12 22.61 -5.39
N ARG A 1016 -8.80 23.41 -4.36
CA ARG A 1016 -9.47 24.67 -4.05
C ARG A 1016 -8.43 25.70 -3.63
N PRO A 1017 -8.61 26.97 -4.03
CA PRO A 1017 -7.79 28.08 -3.54
C PRO A 1017 -7.77 28.14 -2.01
N ILE A 1018 -6.61 28.43 -1.44
CA ILE A 1018 -6.44 28.56 0.01
C ILE A 1018 -6.68 30.02 0.42
N VAL A 1019 -7.39 30.21 1.53
CA VAL A 1019 -7.59 31.54 2.11
C VAL A 1019 -6.27 32.04 2.70
N GLY A 1020 -5.79 33.19 2.21
CA GLY A 1020 -4.59 33.88 2.70
C GLY A 1020 -3.26 33.30 2.24
N GLU A 1021 -3.26 32.30 1.35
CA GLU A 1021 -2.06 31.62 0.87
C GLU A 1021 -2.14 31.48 -0.66
N TRP A 1022 -1.08 31.85 -1.37
CA TRP A 1022 -0.97 31.58 -2.80
C TRP A 1022 -0.82 30.08 -3.02
N SER A 1023 -1.67 29.52 -3.90
CA SER A 1023 -1.72 28.08 -4.17
C SER A 1023 -1.80 27.83 -5.66
N ARG A 1024 -1.38 26.65 -6.12
CA ARG A 1024 -1.50 26.21 -7.51
C ARG A 1024 -2.83 25.48 -7.71
N LEU A 1025 -3.51 25.83 -8.80
CA LEU A 1025 -4.76 25.20 -9.24
C LEU A 1025 -4.67 24.87 -10.74
N TYR A 1026 -5.24 23.73 -11.14
CA TYR A 1026 -5.49 23.44 -12.55
C TYR A 1026 -6.81 24.07 -12.99
N ASP A 1027 -6.78 24.76 -14.12
CA ASP A 1027 -7.96 25.36 -14.75
C ASP A 1027 -7.80 25.26 -16.27
N GLU A 1028 -8.76 24.66 -16.96
CA GLU A 1028 -8.69 24.43 -18.42
C GLU A 1028 -8.70 25.72 -19.23
N SER A 1029 -9.21 26.80 -18.63
CA SER A 1029 -9.28 28.11 -19.24
C SER A 1029 -8.01 28.93 -19.02
N SER A 1030 -7.03 28.43 -18.24
CA SER A 1030 -5.75 29.08 -18.01
C SER A 1030 -4.79 28.97 -19.18
N HIS A 1031 -3.82 29.89 -19.24
CA HIS A 1031 -2.71 29.78 -20.16
C HIS A 1031 -1.71 28.73 -19.66
N GLY A 1032 -0.82 28.29 -20.55
CA GLY A 1032 0.18 27.32 -20.19
C GLY A 1032 0.86 26.70 -21.40
N HIS A 1033 2.19 26.57 -21.32
CA HIS A 1033 2.98 26.00 -22.42
C HIS A 1033 2.72 24.49 -22.60
N TYR A 1034 2.77 23.72 -21.50
CA TYR A 1034 2.40 22.30 -21.49
C TYR A 1034 1.18 21.99 -20.59
N ARG A 1035 0.96 22.81 -19.56
CA ARG A 1035 -0.03 22.57 -18.50
C ARG A 1035 -0.81 23.84 -18.26
N ARG A 1036 -2.12 23.75 -18.19
CA ARG A 1036 -3.00 24.89 -17.92
C ARG A 1036 -3.18 25.05 -16.41
N THR A 1037 -2.40 25.95 -15.82
CA THR A 1037 -2.44 26.22 -14.37
C THR A 1037 -2.60 27.70 -14.09
N ALA A 1038 -3.22 28.00 -12.96
CA ALA A 1038 -3.21 29.33 -12.39
C ALA A 1038 -2.80 29.28 -10.93
N THR A 1039 -2.35 30.42 -10.44
CA THR A 1039 -1.94 30.62 -9.06
C THR A 1039 -2.90 31.57 -8.35
N PRO A 1040 -4.01 31.08 -7.79
CA PRO A 1040 -4.94 31.92 -7.03
C PRO A 1040 -4.52 32.17 -5.58
N ILE A 1041 -4.98 33.29 -5.04
CA ILE A 1041 -5.09 33.58 -3.60
C ILE A 1041 -6.47 34.14 -3.28
N VAL A 1042 -7.08 33.65 -2.19
CA VAL A 1042 -8.38 34.13 -1.69
C VAL A 1042 -8.15 34.99 -0.45
N ARG A 1043 -8.74 36.20 -0.39
CA ARG A 1043 -8.53 37.16 0.72
C ARG A 1043 -7.07 37.56 0.92
N GLY A 1044 -6.34 37.85 -0.15
CA GLY A 1044 -4.96 38.34 -0.07
C GLY A 1044 -4.85 39.68 0.67
N ASP A 1045 -3.79 39.88 1.47
CA ASP A 1045 -3.64 41.02 2.38
C ASP A 1045 -2.64 42.10 1.91
N GLN A 1046 -2.37 42.19 0.60
CA GLN A 1046 -1.37 43.05 -0.06
C GLN A 1046 0.09 42.83 0.38
N THR A 1047 0.35 42.01 1.39
CA THR A 1047 1.70 41.73 1.86
C THR A 1047 2.44 40.78 0.93
N THR A 1048 1.73 40.10 0.03
CA THR A 1048 2.28 39.18 -0.95
C THR A 1048 1.80 39.53 -2.36
N ALA A 1049 2.64 39.28 -3.37
CA ALA A 1049 2.36 39.54 -4.77
C ALA A 1049 2.93 38.41 -5.65
N ALA A 1050 2.28 38.15 -6.77
CA ALA A 1050 2.83 37.32 -7.84
C ALA A 1050 3.77 38.17 -8.71
N ARG A 1051 4.98 37.67 -8.95
CA ARG A 1051 6.05 38.35 -9.67
C ARG A 1051 6.32 37.64 -10.99
N PHE A 1052 6.13 38.35 -12.10
CA PHE A 1052 6.49 37.90 -13.45
C PHE A 1052 7.70 38.69 -13.95
N ALA A 1053 8.85 38.05 -14.11
CA ALA A 1053 10.05 38.67 -14.67
C ALA A 1053 10.24 38.29 -16.15
N ALA A 1054 10.74 39.21 -16.97
CA ALA A 1054 10.99 38.98 -18.39
C ALA A 1054 12.26 39.71 -18.87
N VAL A 1055 12.94 39.11 -19.84
CA VAL A 1055 14.03 39.76 -20.59
C VAL A 1055 13.55 40.01 -22.01
N LEU A 1056 13.24 41.27 -22.32
CA LEU A 1056 12.77 41.72 -23.62
C LEU A 1056 13.93 41.76 -24.63
N PRO A 1057 13.73 41.31 -25.89
CA PRO A 1057 14.76 41.29 -26.93
C PRO A 1057 15.44 42.63 -27.23
N HIS A 1058 14.73 43.75 -27.05
CA HIS A 1058 15.22 45.10 -27.31
C HIS A 1058 14.51 46.13 -26.44
N LYS A 1059 15.15 47.28 -26.27
CA LYS A 1059 14.57 48.48 -25.64
C LYS A 1059 13.57 49.14 -26.59
N GLY A 1060 12.51 49.74 -26.06
CA GLY A 1060 11.48 50.39 -26.88
C GLY A 1060 10.07 50.21 -26.34
N TYR A 1061 9.07 50.33 -27.23
CA TYR A 1061 7.66 50.22 -26.89
C TYR A 1061 7.17 48.77 -26.92
N TRP A 1062 6.56 48.36 -25.82
CA TRP A 1062 5.98 47.03 -25.63
C TRP A 1062 4.57 47.13 -25.07
N LYS A 1063 3.64 46.38 -25.65
CA LYS A 1063 2.29 46.21 -25.16
C LYS A 1063 2.24 45.05 -24.16
N LEU A 1064 1.70 45.30 -22.97
CA LEU A 1064 1.43 44.30 -21.92
C LEU A 1064 -0.01 43.83 -22.00
N GLU A 1065 -0.19 42.52 -22.02
CA GLU A 1065 -1.49 41.86 -21.89
C GLU A 1065 -1.45 40.85 -20.73
N PHE A 1066 -2.57 40.70 -20.05
CA PHE A 1066 -2.77 39.77 -18.94
C PHE A 1066 -3.81 38.71 -19.33
N HIS A 1067 -3.53 37.43 -19.04
CA HIS A 1067 -4.45 36.34 -19.31
C HIS A 1067 -5.42 36.13 -18.14
N VAL A 1068 -6.73 36.17 -18.43
CA VAL A 1068 -7.79 35.99 -17.44
C VAL A 1068 -8.48 34.64 -17.66
N PRO A 1069 -8.35 33.67 -16.73
CA PRO A 1069 -9.07 32.40 -16.81
C PRO A 1069 -10.58 32.59 -16.55
N GLU A 1070 -11.39 31.67 -17.06
CA GLU A 1070 -12.79 31.49 -16.66
C GLU A 1070 -12.85 30.76 -15.32
N PRO A 1071 -13.21 31.43 -14.21
CA PRO A 1071 -13.25 30.76 -12.92
C PRO A 1071 -14.29 29.62 -12.96
N VAL A 1072 -13.81 28.38 -12.87
CA VAL A 1072 -14.65 27.15 -12.84
C VAL A 1072 -15.60 27.11 -11.62
N PHE A 1073 -15.51 28.05 -10.68
CA PHE A 1073 -16.33 28.11 -9.47
C PHE A 1073 -17.73 28.69 -9.73
N GLY A 1074 -18.45 28.13 -10.70
CA GLY A 1074 -19.88 28.31 -10.93
C GLY A 1074 -20.71 27.25 -10.23
N TYR A 1075 -21.37 27.65 -9.13
CA TYR A 1075 -22.70 27.23 -8.65
C TYR A 1075 -23.09 25.75 -8.36
N ASP A 1076 -22.45 24.68 -8.84
CA ASP A 1076 -23.03 23.32 -8.69
C ASP A 1076 -22.26 22.30 -7.82
N TYR A 1077 -21.01 22.57 -7.42
CA TYR A 1077 -20.23 21.59 -6.64
C TYR A 1077 -20.68 21.41 -5.17
N PHE A 1078 -21.60 22.25 -4.68
CA PHE A 1078 -22.06 22.25 -3.29
C PHE A 1078 -23.32 21.40 -3.02
N GLY A 1079 -23.92 20.77 -4.04
CA GLY A 1079 -25.21 20.10 -3.90
C GLY A 1079 -25.23 18.74 -3.18
N GLY A 1080 -24.08 18.04 -3.06
CA GLY A 1080 -24.08 16.61 -2.69
C GLY A 1080 -23.66 16.23 -1.27
N PHE A 1081 -23.02 17.13 -0.50
CA PHE A 1081 -22.29 16.76 0.73
C PHE A 1081 -22.56 17.67 1.94
N THR A 1082 -23.68 18.38 1.96
CA THR A 1082 -24.00 19.37 3.02
C THR A 1082 -24.63 18.80 4.29
N GLU A 1083 -24.79 17.47 4.44
CA GLU A 1083 -25.53 16.92 5.58
C GLU A 1083 -24.72 16.49 6.82
N PHE A 1084 -23.38 16.46 6.82
CA PHE A 1084 -22.69 15.73 7.91
C PHE A 1084 -21.56 16.38 8.76
N LEU A 1085 -20.99 17.57 8.51
CA LEU A 1085 -19.93 18.09 9.41
C LEU A 1085 -19.90 19.63 9.67
N SER A 1086 -20.06 19.96 10.97
CA SER A 1086 -19.56 21.10 11.80
C SER A 1086 -19.73 22.57 11.37
N VAL A 1087 -20.90 23.14 11.71
CA VAL A 1087 -21.23 24.34 12.53
C VAL A 1087 -20.40 25.67 12.49
N GLU A 1088 -19.15 25.77 12.01
CA GLU A 1088 -18.43 27.07 12.03
C GLU A 1088 -18.31 27.79 10.68
N LEU A 1089 -18.37 27.08 9.54
CA LEU A 1089 -18.35 27.70 8.20
C LEU A 1089 -19.74 28.02 7.64
N HIS A 1090 -20.80 27.61 8.34
CA HIS A 1090 -22.18 27.64 7.82
C HIS A 1090 -22.85 29.03 7.94
N ASN A 1091 -22.35 29.92 8.80
CA ASN A 1091 -23.03 31.19 9.10
C ASN A 1091 -22.56 32.38 8.26
N ASP A 1092 -21.35 32.36 7.70
CA ASP A 1092 -20.83 33.52 6.94
C ASP A 1092 -21.12 33.45 5.43
N MET A 1093 -21.32 32.26 4.85
CA MET A 1093 -21.56 32.14 3.40
C MET A 1093 -23.01 32.40 2.95
N PHE A 1094 -24.02 32.24 3.83
CA PHE A 1094 -25.44 32.23 3.42
C PHE A 1094 -26.25 33.48 3.80
N ARG A 1095 -25.61 34.57 4.27
CA ARG A 1095 -26.34 35.83 4.59
C ARG A 1095 -26.65 36.74 3.40
N SER A 1096 -26.26 36.41 2.17
CA SER A 1096 -26.54 37.24 0.99
C SER A 1096 -27.41 36.56 -0.07
N ARG A 1097 -28.57 36.01 0.33
CA ARG A 1097 -29.52 35.40 -0.62
C ARG A 1097 -30.58 36.37 -1.17
N ASN A 1098 -30.54 37.66 -0.82
CA ASN A 1098 -31.55 38.66 -1.25
C ASN A 1098 -30.99 40.06 -1.56
N ALA A 1099 -29.69 40.20 -1.76
CA ALA A 1099 -29.11 41.42 -2.32
C ALA A 1099 -28.63 41.11 -3.73
N ASN A 1100 -29.09 41.89 -4.70
CA ASN A 1100 -28.43 42.02 -6.00
C ASN A 1100 -26.93 42.22 -5.71
N PRO A 1101 -26.02 41.27 -6.02
CA PRO A 1101 -24.63 41.49 -5.69
C PRO A 1101 -24.15 42.54 -6.68
N ALA A 1102 -24.02 43.77 -6.24
CA ALA A 1102 -23.05 44.66 -6.85
C ALA A 1102 -21.72 43.90 -6.74
N VAL A 1103 -21.27 43.34 -7.87
CA VAL A 1103 -19.93 42.79 -8.01
C VAL A 1103 -19.01 43.87 -7.44
N PRO A 1104 -18.26 43.60 -6.36
CA PRO A 1104 -17.26 44.57 -5.91
C PRO A 1104 -16.41 44.93 -7.12
N GLU A 1105 -16.11 46.21 -7.34
CA GLU A 1105 -15.15 46.62 -8.37
C GLU A 1105 -13.79 45.97 -8.01
N GLU A 1106 -13.57 44.76 -8.49
CA GLU A 1106 -12.34 44.00 -8.27
C GLU A 1106 -11.30 44.64 -9.19
N HIS A 1107 -10.56 45.59 -8.63
CA HIS A 1107 -9.36 46.10 -9.27
C HIS A 1107 -8.17 45.29 -8.77
N TYR A 1108 -7.31 44.86 -9.69
CA TYR A 1108 -5.99 44.32 -9.38
C TYR A 1108 -4.96 45.44 -9.44
N ARG A 1109 -3.99 45.40 -8.51
CA ARG A 1109 -2.87 46.33 -8.52
C ARG A 1109 -1.68 45.70 -9.23
N LEU A 1110 -1.19 46.39 -10.26
CA LEU A 1110 0.01 46.02 -11.01
C LEU A 1110 1.13 47.02 -10.75
N ILE A 1111 2.34 46.53 -10.46
CA ILE A 1111 3.55 47.35 -10.36
C ILE A 1111 4.53 46.87 -11.41
N ILE A 1112 4.83 47.71 -12.41
CA ILE A 1112 5.76 47.40 -13.49
C ILE A 1112 7.10 48.08 -13.18
N LYS A 1113 8.16 47.29 -13.06
CA LYS A 1113 9.53 47.75 -12.81
C LYS A 1113 10.42 47.45 -14.02
N ALA A 1114 11.18 48.43 -14.49
CA ALA A 1114 12.18 48.26 -15.55
C ALA A 1114 13.39 49.17 -15.29
N GLY A 1115 14.54 48.59 -14.93
CA GLY A 1115 15.69 49.35 -14.44
C GLY A 1115 15.33 50.18 -13.21
N ASN A 1116 15.52 51.51 -13.26
CA ASN A 1116 15.13 52.44 -12.19
C ASN A 1116 13.70 52.98 -12.32
N SER A 1117 12.94 52.58 -13.35
CA SER A 1117 11.57 53.03 -13.56
C SER A 1117 10.57 52.10 -12.87
N VAL A 1118 9.63 52.69 -12.12
CA VAL A 1118 8.53 51.97 -11.44
C VAL A 1118 7.22 52.65 -11.81
N ARG A 1119 6.26 51.90 -12.37
CA ARG A 1119 4.92 52.37 -12.73
C ARG A 1119 3.88 51.56 -11.96
N ASN A 1120 2.83 52.21 -11.46
CA ASN A 1120 1.70 51.55 -10.82
C ASN A 1120 0.50 51.66 -11.75
N GLU A 1121 -0.10 50.52 -12.09
CA GLU A 1121 -1.27 50.41 -12.97
C GLU A 1121 -2.37 49.61 -12.27
N ASN A 1122 -3.58 49.80 -12.77
CA ASN A 1122 -4.82 49.31 -12.17
C ASN A 1122 -5.58 48.51 -13.23
N PHE A 1123 -5.75 47.21 -13.02
CA PHE A 1123 -6.45 46.35 -13.96
C PHE A 1123 -7.84 46.01 -13.43
N ASP A 1124 -8.86 46.34 -14.20
CA ASP A 1124 -10.26 46.06 -13.87
C ASP A 1124 -10.62 44.63 -14.31
N ILE A 1125 -10.53 43.68 -13.37
CA ILE A 1125 -10.83 42.28 -13.66
C ILE A 1125 -12.33 42.06 -13.85
N ALA A 1126 -13.18 42.89 -13.24
CA ALA A 1126 -14.63 42.72 -13.28
C ALA A 1126 -15.21 42.93 -14.69
N ASN A 1127 -14.54 43.73 -15.52
CA ASN A 1127 -14.92 44.01 -16.91
C ASN A 1127 -14.01 43.32 -17.94
N ALA A 1128 -13.03 42.52 -17.51
CA ALA A 1128 -12.13 41.81 -18.41
C ALA A 1128 -12.86 40.67 -19.15
N SER A 1129 -12.52 40.48 -20.42
CA SER A 1129 -12.96 39.31 -21.19
C SER A 1129 -12.13 38.07 -20.84
N LYS A 1130 -12.61 36.87 -21.15
CA LYS A 1130 -11.81 35.65 -20.97
C LYS A 1130 -10.62 35.66 -21.94
N GLY A 1131 -9.46 35.20 -21.48
CA GLY A 1131 -8.23 35.15 -22.27
C GLY A 1131 -7.38 36.42 -22.16
N TRP A 1132 -6.70 36.81 -23.25
CA TRP A 1132 -5.76 37.93 -23.26
C TRP A 1132 -6.46 39.30 -23.24
N ASN A 1133 -6.19 40.10 -22.21
CA ASN A 1133 -6.72 41.46 -22.07
C ASN A 1133 -5.57 42.47 -22.02
N GLU A 1134 -5.75 43.60 -22.67
CA GLU A 1134 -4.75 44.68 -22.67
C GLU A 1134 -4.67 45.38 -21.31
N VAL A 1135 -3.45 45.50 -20.79
CA VAL A 1135 -3.13 46.31 -19.62
C VAL A 1135 -2.69 47.70 -20.06
N GLY A 1136 -1.83 47.79 -21.08
CA GLY A 1136 -1.37 49.04 -21.65
C GLY A 1136 -0.08 48.90 -22.47
N SER A 1137 0.39 50.01 -23.05
CA SER A 1137 1.64 50.07 -23.81
C SER A 1137 2.68 50.92 -23.07
N PHE A 1138 3.90 50.39 -22.95
CA PHE A 1138 4.95 50.95 -22.10
C PHE A 1138 6.27 51.05 -22.87
N GLU A 1139 6.99 52.16 -22.69
CA GLU A 1139 8.34 52.35 -23.21
C GLU A 1139 9.37 52.03 -22.13
N PHE A 1140 10.33 51.16 -22.46
CA PHE A 1140 11.38 50.73 -21.54
C PHE A 1140 12.80 51.01 -22.07
N ASP A 1141 13.60 51.63 -21.20
CA ASP A 1141 15.05 51.85 -21.39
C ASP A 1141 15.91 50.66 -20.93
N SER A 1142 15.28 49.60 -20.43
CA SER A 1142 15.89 48.36 -19.97
C SER A 1142 15.26 47.18 -20.70
N THR A 1143 16.04 46.15 -20.96
CA THR A 1143 15.54 44.87 -21.47
C THR A 1143 14.96 44.00 -20.35
N GLU A 1144 15.41 44.17 -19.10
CA GLU A 1144 14.85 43.46 -17.96
C GLU A 1144 13.64 44.22 -17.39
N VAL A 1145 12.51 43.53 -17.32
CA VAL A 1145 11.22 44.04 -16.84
C VAL A 1145 10.60 43.06 -15.85
N GLU A 1146 9.91 43.60 -14.85
CA GLU A 1146 9.22 42.83 -13.81
C GLU A 1146 7.82 43.39 -13.59
N VAL A 1147 6.82 42.51 -13.49
CA VAL A 1147 5.44 42.86 -13.17
C VAL A 1147 5.05 42.19 -11.85
N LEU A 1148 4.69 43.00 -10.85
CA LEU A 1148 4.15 42.53 -9.58
C LEU A 1148 2.64 42.69 -9.56
N PHE A 1149 1.94 41.64 -9.17
CA PHE A 1149 0.49 41.53 -9.22
C PHE A 1149 -0.08 41.19 -7.83
N SER A 1150 -0.99 42.01 -7.31
CA SER A 1150 -1.54 41.86 -5.95
C SER A 1150 -2.96 42.40 -5.82
N ALA A 1151 -3.64 42.03 -4.72
CA ALA A 1151 -4.97 42.55 -4.39
C ALA A 1151 -4.95 44.07 -4.13
N TRP A 1152 -6.00 44.77 -4.56
CA TRP A 1152 -6.14 46.21 -4.30
C TRP A 1152 -6.52 46.55 -2.86
N ALA A 1153 -6.14 47.75 -2.40
CA ALA A 1153 -6.27 48.19 -1.02
C ALA A 1153 -7.74 48.49 -0.69
N GLY A 1154 -8.34 47.75 0.25
CA GLY A 1154 -9.63 48.08 0.85
C GLY A 1154 -10.69 46.97 0.85
N HIS A 1155 -10.48 45.87 0.12
CA HIS A 1155 -11.44 44.77 0.05
C HIS A 1155 -10.82 43.45 0.53
N ARG A 1156 -11.30 42.96 1.68
CA ARG A 1156 -10.79 41.73 2.33
C ARG A 1156 -11.30 40.42 1.70
N ASP A 1157 -12.17 40.49 0.69
CA ASP A 1157 -12.83 39.34 0.06
C ASP A 1157 -12.48 39.15 -1.44
N VAL A 1158 -11.45 39.83 -1.97
CA VAL A 1158 -11.07 39.75 -3.39
C VAL A 1158 -10.29 38.47 -3.69
N TRP A 1159 -10.61 37.85 -4.83
CA TRP A 1159 -9.90 36.71 -5.39
C TRP A 1159 -8.90 37.22 -6.42
N VAL A 1160 -7.64 36.80 -6.33
CA VAL A 1160 -6.60 37.21 -7.27
C VAL A 1160 -6.08 35.96 -7.95
N PHE A 1161 -6.18 35.90 -9.28
CA PHE A 1161 -5.66 34.82 -10.11
C PHE A 1161 -4.43 35.31 -10.85
N ALA A 1162 -3.28 34.69 -10.64
CA ALA A 1162 -2.09 34.92 -11.45
C ALA A 1162 -1.91 33.76 -12.43
N ASP A 1163 -2.02 34.04 -13.73
CA ASP A 1163 -1.97 33.05 -14.82
C ASP A 1163 -0.76 33.35 -15.72
N ALA A 1164 -0.91 34.20 -16.75
CA ALA A 1164 0.20 34.56 -17.62
C ALA A 1164 0.18 36.03 -18.05
N ILE A 1165 1.36 36.55 -18.41
CA ILE A 1165 1.53 37.86 -19.06
C ILE A 1165 2.16 37.73 -20.44
N ARG A 1166 1.82 38.65 -21.34
CA ARG A 1166 2.32 38.70 -22.71
C ARG A 1166 2.83 40.09 -23.06
N TRP A 1167 4.06 40.16 -23.57
CA TRP A 1167 4.70 41.36 -24.09
C TRP A 1167 4.80 41.29 -25.61
N THR A 1168 4.10 42.17 -26.31
CA THR A 1168 4.13 42.27 -27.78
C THR A 1168 4.88 43.54 -28.21
N PRO A 1169 5.88 43.47 -29.10
CA PRO A 1169 6.57 44.67 -29.56
C PRO A 1169 5.62 45.50 -30.41
N THR A 1170 5.51 46.78 -30.10
CA THR A 1170 4.72 47.73 -30.89
C THR A 1170 5.67 48.53 -31.78
N LYS A 1171 5.41 48.53 -33.10
CA LYS A 1171 6.11 49.44 -34.01
C LYS A 1171 5.65 50.86 -33.66
N THR A 1172 6.61 51.73 -33.39
CA THR A 1172 6.40 53.18 -33.27
C THR A 1172 5.58 53.68 -34.46
N GLU A 1173 4.42 54.29 -34.21
CA GLU A 1173 3.82 55.24 -35.16
C GLU A 1173 4.59 56.56 -35.14
#